data_AF-A0A5D2UVG2-F1
#
_entry.id   AF-A0A5D2UVG2-F1
#
_cell.length_a   1.000
_cell.length_b   1.000
_cell.length_c   1.000
_cell.angle_alpha   90.00
_cell.angle_beta   90.00
_cell.angle_gamma   90.00
#
_symmetry.space_group_name_H-M   'P 1'
#
loop_
_entity.id
_entity.type
_entity.pdbx_description
1 polymer ?
#
loop_
_entity_poly.entity_id
_entity_poly.type
_entity_poly.pdbx_seq_one_letter_code
_entity_poly.pdbx_strand_id
1 'polypeptide(L)'
;MLQRMIWNNANVVKKDFDIKTCSICLTSMELGQGHAIFTAECSHSFHFHCIASNVKHGNQICPVCRAKWKEIPFQRPASHLPNGKSRINPADWPRDDAWAVRSLPSPRLDSTRHLSSLFQASEPGTFDDDEVLDQQQENPQQNVFEKDASTNNSIGAIEVKTYPEVSAVPRANSHNNFAILIHLKAPHSSGGLNSRNQTIFSPSTQNSRAPVDLVTVLDVSGSMAGTKLALLKRAMGFVIQHLGPSDRLSVIAFSSTARRLFPLRRMTETGRQEALQAVNSLTSNGGTNIAEGLRKGAKLIVDRKWKNPVGSIILLSDGQDTYTVSSPSGSHSRTDYKSLIPPSIQRNGGTGLRVPVHTFGFGADHDAASMHSISEISGGTFSFIEAEGVIQDAFAQCIGGLLSVVVQEACVKLECAHPNLLINSIKAGSYRTSVTADAKAGSIDVGDLYAEEERDFLVTVNVPVDESCDEMSLLKVRCIYRDPISKEMVSLEEDNEVKIQRATVIGQPIVSMEVDRQRNRLRAAEAMAEARAAAEHGDLTGAVSLLESCRRALSETISARSGDRLCVALCAELKEMQERMANRRVYESSGRAYVLSGLSSHSWQRATARGDSTDSTSLIQAYQTPTMTDMVTRSQTMFFGNPPQRKLRQAQSFPVRPHPR
;
A
#
# COMPACT_ATOMS: atom_id res chain seq x y z
N MET A 1 -4.13 50.36 13.35
CA MET A 1 -4.47 51.35 12.31
C MET A 1 -4.09 50.72 10.97
N LEU A 2 -5.04 50.12 10.24
CA LEU A 2 -5.79 50.73 9.11
C LEU A 2 -4.81 51.21 8.00
N GLN A 3 -4.89 50.86 6.71
CA GLN A 3 -5.98 50.34 5.88
C GLN A 3 -5.46 50.08 4.43
N ARG A 4 -6.07 49.10 3.76
CA ARG A 4 -6.44 49.00 2.32
C ARG A 4 -5.42 48.98 1.14
N MET A 5 -5.69 47.98 0.30
CA MET A 5 -5.49 47.87 -1.16
C MET A 5 -5.71 49.16 -1.96
N ILE A 6 -4.89 49.39 -3.00
CA ILE A 6 -5.28 49.98 -4.29
C ILE A 6 -4.48 49.32 -5.42
N TRP A 7 -5.19 48.77 -6.41
CA TRP A 7 -4.72 48.52 -7.78
C TRP A 7 -4.78 49.82 -8.57
N ASN A 8 -3.73 50.21 -9.29
CA ASN A 8 -3.89 51.07 -10.46
C ASN A 8 -2.75 50.92 -11.49
N ASN A 9 -3.18 51.05 -12.74
CA ASN A 9 -2.49 50.75 -13.99
C ASN A 9 -1.47 51.81 -14.44
N ALA A 10 -0.53 51.32 -15.26
CA ALA A 10 0.13 51.97 -16.41
C ALA A 10 1.33 52.93 -16.23
N ASN A 11 2.44 52.44 -16.81
CA ASN A 11 3.53 53.11 -17.53
C ASN A 11 4.77 53.66 -16.80
N VAL A 12 5.92 53.42 -17.47
CA VAL A 12 7.29 53.98 -17.27
C VAL A 12 8.08 53.24 -16.17
N VAL A 13 9.13 52.43 -16.38
CA VAL A 13 10.30 52.44 -17.30
C VAL A 13 10.78 50.98 -17.49
N LYS A 14 11.07 50.54 -18.72
CA LYS A 14 11.86 49.32 -18.98
C LYS A 14 13.27 49.55 -18.41
N LYS A 15 13.62 48.83 -17.33
CA LYS A 15 15.00 48.74 -16.84
C LYS A 15 15.55 47.42 -17.36
N ASP A 16 16.54 47.50 -18.25
CA ASP A 16 17.25 46.36 -18.83
C ASP A 16 17.70 45.41 -17.71
N PHE A 17 17.15 44.19 -17.70
CA PHE A 17 17.69 43.09 -16.90
C PHE A 17 18.83 42.47 -17.71
N ASP A 18 20.06 42.66 -17.24
CA ASP A 18 21.23 41.93 -17.73
C ASP A 18 20.93 40.43 -17.77
N ILE A 19 20.90 39.86 -18.98
CA ILE A 19 20.72 38.43 -19.21
C ILE A 19 21.99 37.74 -18.70
N LYS A 20 21.95 37.18 -17.49
CA LYS A 20 23.07 36.41 -16.95
C LYS A 20 23.17 35.08 -17.69
N THR A 21 24.24 34.86 -18.43
CA THR A 21 24.58 33.58 -19.07
C THR A 21 25.37 32.68 -18.10
N CYS A 22 25.07 31.38 -18.08
CA CYS A 22 25.79 30.44 -17.25
C CYS A 22 27.20 30.22 -17.81
N SER A 23 28.25 30.49 -17.04
CA SER A 23 29.65 30.37 -17.51
C SER A 23 30.15 28.92 -17.72
N ILE A 24 29.31 27.91 -17.47
CA ILE A 24 29.65 26.49 -17.68
C ILE A 24 29.00 25.95 -18.97
N CYS A 25 27.71 26.20 -19.19
CA CYS A 25 27.01 25.74 -20.39
C CYS A 25 26.73 26.85 -21.42
N LEU A 26 27.09 28.09 -21.10
CA LEU A 26 26.92 29.29 -21.93
C LEU A 26 25.45 29.64 -22.31
N THR A 27 24.47 28.96 -21.69
CA THR A 27 23.03 29.19 -21.89
C THR A 27 22.50 30.30 -20.97
N SER A 28 21.42 31.00 -21.37
CA SER A 28 20.77 32.02 -20.54
C SER A 28 20.17 31.44 -19.26
N MET A 29 20.31 32.15 -18.15
CA MET A 29 19.74 31.77 -16.85
C MET A 29 18.44 32.55 -16.59
N GLU A 30 17.36 32.20 -17.30
CA GLU A 30 16.04 32.80 -17.08
C GLU A 30 15.21 32.03 -16.04
N LEU A 31 14.53 32.77 -15.15
CA LEU A 31 13.59 32.20 -14.16
C LEU A 31 12.30 31.76 -14.87
N GLY A 32 12.16 30.45 -15.13
CA GLY A 32 10.93 29.88 -15.66
C GLY A 32 11.07 28.58 -16.45
N GLN A 33 12.29 28.20 -16.86
CA GLN A 33 12.52 27.00 -17.68
C GLN A 33 12.80 25.71 -16.88
N GLY A 34 12.36 25.61 -15.62
CA GLY A 34 12.51 24.37 -14.83
C GLY A 34 13.95 24.02 -14.38
N HIS A 35 14.92 24.92 -14.60
CA HIS A 35 16.31 24.72 -14.16
C HIS A 35 16.58 25.54 -12.89
N ALA A 36 16.93 24.86 -11.79
CA ALA A 36 17.33 25.54 -10.55
C ALA A 36 18.62 26.35 -10.76
N ILE A 37 18.69 27.57 -10.23
CA ILE A 37 19.86 28.45 -10.31
C ILE A 37 20.57 28.42 -8.96
N PHE A 38 21.87 28.13 -8.97
CA PHE A 38 22.74 28.24 -7.80
C PHE A 38 23.55 29.53 -7.88
N THR A 39 23.48 30.35 -6.83
CA THR A 39 24.35 31.53 -6.68
C THR A 39 25.35 31.26 -5.57
N ALA A 40 26.63 31.21 -5.94
CA ALA A 40 27.73 30.96 -5.01
C ALA A 40 27.97 32.16 -4.08
N GLU A 41 28.66 31.94 -2.95
CA GLU A 41 29.08 33.00 -2.00
C GLU A 41 29.86 34.15 -2.67
N CYS A 42 30.55 33.86 -3.77
CA CYS A 42 31.28 34.83 -4.59
C CYS A 42 30.39 35.57 -5.61
N SER A 43 29.07 35.56 -5.43
CA SER A 43 28.05 36.23 -6.27
C SER A 43 27.99 35.78 -7.75
N HIS A 44 28.61 34.65 -8.09
CA HIS A 44 28.52 34.05 -9.42
C HIS A 44 27.36 33.06 -9.48
N SER A 45 26.56 33.13 -10.54
CA SER A 45 25.38 32.27 -10.72
C SER A 45 25.62 31.22 -11.79
N PHE A 46 25.09 30.02 -11.57
CA PHE A 46 25.20 28.86 -12.46
C PHE A 46 23.88 28.09 -12.47
N HIS A 47 23.63 27.29 -13.52
CA HIS A 47 22.64 26.23 -13.38
C HIS A 47 23.09 25.21 -12.33
N PHE A 48 22.15 24.77 -11.50
CA PHE A 48 22.42 23.84 -10.41
C PHE A 48 23.03 22.52 -10.91
N HIS A 49 22.57 21.99 -12.05
CA HIS A 49 23.15 20.78 -12.64
C HIS A 49 24.58 20.99 -13.15
N CYS A 50 24.90 22.17 -13.71
CA CYS A 50 26.25 22.49 -14.17
C CYS A 50 27.26 22.50 -13.02
N ILE A 51 26.85 22.99 -11.85
CA ILE A 51 27.74 23.09 -10.69
C ILE A 51 27.81 21.79 -9.88
N ALA A 52 26.72 21.02 -9.81
CA ALA A 52 26.67 19.75 -9.10
C ALA A 52 27.71 18.74 -9.63
N SER A 53 27.94 18.72 -10.94
CA SER A 53 28.99 17.88 -11.54
C SER A 53 30.40 18.29 -11.07
N ASN A 54 30.67 19.59 -10.90
CA ASN A 54 31.99 20.07 -10.50
C ASN A 54 32.31 19.76 -9.02
N VAL A 55 31.29 19.86 -8.16
CA VAL A 55 31.39 19.49 -6.73
C VAL A 55 31.54 17.98 -6.56
N LYS A 56 30.89 17.16 -7.40
CA LYS A 56 30.98 15.69 -7.37
C LYS A 56 32.41 15.16 -7.59
N HIS A 57 33.25 15.93 -8.29
CA HIS A 57 34.67 15.59 -8.52
C HIS A 57 35.62 16.19 -7.47
N GLY A 58 35.11 16.72 -6.36
CA GLY A 58 35.91 17.21 -5.22
C GLY A 58 36.41 18.65 -5.34
N ASN A 59 35.99 19.41 -6.37
CA ASN A 59 36.38 20.80 -6.54
C ASN A 59 35.47 21.73 -5.71
N GLN A 60 36.01 22.31 -4.64
CA GLN A 60 35.31 23.28 -3.78
C GLN A 60 35.63 24.74 -4.15
N ILE A 61 35.84 25.00 -5.44
CA ILE A 61 36.36 26.28 -5.93
C ILE A 61 35.45 26.80 -7.05
N CYS A 62 35.14 28.09 -7.01
CA CYS A 62 34.37 28.75 -8.06
C CYS A 62 35.08 28.68 -9.42
N PRO A 63 34.44 28.18 -10.50
CA PRO A 63 35.04 28.11 -11.84
C PRO A 63 35.45 29.47 -12.41
N VAL A 64 34.78 30.54 -11.98
CA VAL A 64 34.95 31.88 -12.55
C VAL A 64 36.03 32.66 -11.81
N CYS A 65 35.92 32.77 -10.48
CA CYS A 65 36.80 33.62 -9.68
C CYS A 65 37.77 32.86 -8.77
N ARG A 66 37.71 31.52 -8.77
CA ARG A 66 38.54 30.64 -7.93
C ARG A 66 38.43 30.84 -6.41
N ALA A 67 37.38 31.52 -5.94
CA ALA A 67 37.05 31.57 -4.51
C ALA A 67 36.72 30.17 -3.97
N LYS A 68 37.26 29.82 -2.79
CA LYS A 68 36.92 28.58 -2.08
C LYS A 68 35.55 28.71 -1.41
N TRP A 69 34.66 27.74 -1.65
CA TRP A 69 33.34 27.70 -1.02
C TRP A 69 33.43 27.08 0.37
N LYS A 70 32.80 27.70 1.36
CA LYS A 70 32.80 27.20 2.75
C LYS A 70 31.60 26.30 3.02
N GLU A 71 30.48 26.57 2.36
CA GLU A 71 29.30 25.69 2.41
C GLU A 71 28.88 25.26 1.01
N ILE A 72 28.80 23.95 0.79
CA ILE A 72 28.23 23.35 -0.41
C ILE A 72 27.18 22.34 0.09
N PRO A 73 25.96 22.30 -0.48
CA PRO A 73 24.99 21.31 -0.08
C PRO A 73 25.44 19.95 -0.62
N PHE A 74 26.26 19.24 0.15
CA PHE A 74 26.51 17.80 0.22
C PHE A 74 27.94 17.55 0.76
N GLN A 75 28.07 17.40 2.09
CA GLN A 75 29.13 16.60 2.68
C GLN A 75 28.70 16.10 4.08
N ARG A 76 28.54 14.78 4.21
CA ARG A 76 28.54 14.08 5.52
C ARG A 76 29.99 13.94 6.01
N PRO A 77 30.23 13.90 7.34
CA PRO A 77 31.56 14.05 7.92
C PRO A 77 32.43 12.82 7.65
N ALA A 78 33.63 13.04 7.10
CA ALA A 78 34.68 12.04 7.03
C ALA A 78 35.45 12.01 8.37
N SER A 79 35.63 10.80 8.87
CA SER A 79 36.45 10.41 10.00
C SER A 79 37.88 10.96 9.91
N HIS A 80 38.34 11.58 11.00
CA HIS A 80 39.73 11.94 11.22
C HIS A 80 40.61 10.69 11.34
N LEU A 81 41.57 10.53 10.42
CA LEU A 81 42.82 9.79 10.62
C LEU A 81 43.93 10.59 9.93
N PRO A 82 44.99 11.02 10.64
CA PRO A 82 46.03 11.88 10.07
C PRO A 82 47.03 11.09 9.23
N ASN A 83 47.19 11.50 7.96
CA ASN A 83 48.29 11.10 7.09
C ASN A 83 49.60 11.78 7.55
N GLY A 84 50.55 10.98 8.04
CA GLY A 84 51.96 11.36 8.19
C GLY A 84 52.76 10.95 6.96
N LYS A 85 53.49 11.90 6.38
CA LYS A 85 54.27 11.77 5.15
C LYS A 85 55.42 10.77 5.24
N SER A 86 55.65 10.10 4.12
CA SER A 86 56.79 9.30 3.72
C SER A 86 58.16 10.01 3.83
N ARG A 87 59.17 9.28 4.36
CA ARG A 87 60.60 9.44 4.07
C ARG A 87 61.28 8.06 3.99
N ILE A 88 62.38 8.05 3.24
CA ILE A 88 63.07 6.94 2.57
C ILE A 88 64.03 6.16 3.53
N ASN A 89 64.13 4.84 3.30
CA ASN A 89 65.05 3.75 3.73
C ASN A 89 66.53 4.08 4.12
N PRO A 90 67.38 3.14 4.67
CA PRO A 90 67.33 1.65 4.63
C PRO A 90 67.83 0.83 5.87
N ALA A 91 67.64 -0.52 5.79
CA ALA A 91 68.35 -1.64 6.48
C ALA A 91 68.17 -1.75 8.01
N ASP A 92 68.07 -2.90 8.69
CA ASP A 92 68.57 -4.27 8.50
C ASP A 92 67.63 -5.26 9.22
N TRP A 93 67.55 -6.51 8.74
CA TRP A 93 67.03 -7.65 9.52
C TRP A 93 68.19 -8.38 10.19
N PRO A 94 68.00 -8.90 11.41
CA PRO A 94 68.15 -10.35 11.55
C PRO A 94 67.06 -11.04 12.38
N ARG A 95 67.07 -12.34 12.18
CA ARG A 95 66.16 -13.39 12.61
C ARG A 95 66.32 -13.76 14.10
N ASP A 96 65.28 -14.42 14.58
CA ASP A 96 65.25 -15.51 15.57
C ASP A 96 64.77 -15.25 17.02
N ASP A 97 63.86 -16.15 17.37
CA ASP A 97 63.65 -16.84 18.64
C ASP A 97 62.46 -16.52 19.56
N ALA A 98 62.03 -17.64 20.15
CA ALA A 98 60.73 -17.97 20.67
C ALA A 98 60.54 -17.64 22.17
N TRP A 99 59.27 -17.77 22.56
CA TRP A 99 58.73 -18.11 23.88
C TRP A 99 58.16 -17.00 24.78
N ALA A 100 57.11 -17.46 25.49
CA ALA A 100 56.56 -16.99 26.75
C ALA A 100 55.35 -16.06 26.70
N VAL A 101 54.19 -16.72 26.69
CA VAL A 101 52.92 -16.27 27.28
C VAL A 101 53.16 -15.83 28.72
N ARG A 102 52.91 -14.54 29.02
CA ARG A 102 52.49 -14.08 30.36
C ARG A 102 51.50 -12.92 30.22
N SER A 103 50.25 -13.22 30.57
CA SER A 103 49.17 -12.26 30.81
C SER A 103 49.42 -11.44 32.08
N LEU A 104 49.24 -10.12 32.00
CA LEU A 104 48.82 -9.27 33.12
C LEU A 104 47.96 -8.09 32.60
N PRO A 105 47.07 -7.53 33.45
CA PRO A 105 45.70 -7.19 33.09
C PRO A 105 45.52 -5.75 32.55
N SER A 106 44.52 -5.59 31.68
CA SER A 106 44.04 -4.30 31.18
C SER A 106 43.18 -3.58 32.24
N PRO A 107 43.28 -2.25 32.40
CA PRO A 107 42.45 -1.50 33.32
C PRO A 107 41.01 -1.39 32.83
N ARG A 108 40.09 -1.57 33.77
CA ARG A 108 38.64 -1.45 33.60
C ARG A 108 38.25 -0.07 33.08
N LEU A 109 37.44 -0.03 32.04
CA LEU A 109 36.41 1.00 31.87
C LEU A 109 35.13 0.30 31.39
N ASP A 110 34.19 0.18 32.31
CA ASP A 110 32.84 -0.36 32.15
C ASP A 110 31.91 0.61 31.40
N SER A 111 30.87 0.04 30.78
CA SER A 111 29.56 0.66 30.39
C SER A 111 29.12 0.56 28.92
N THR A 112 29.51 -0.47 28.17
CA THR A 112 28.90 -0.76 26.85
C THR A 112 28.50 -2.21 26.61
N ARG A 113 28.72 -3.13 27.56
CA ARG A 113 28.42 -4.57 27.37
C ARG A 113 26.96 -4.99 27.59
N HIS A 114 26.08 -4.12 28.08
CA HIS A 114 24.66 -4.48 28.29
C HIS A 114 23.74 -4.27 27.07
N LEU A 115 24.17 -3.52 26.04
CA LEU A 115 23.28 -3.13 24.93
C LEU A 115 23.29 -4.09 23.73
N SER A 116 24.34 -4.89 23.54
CA SER A 116 24.38 -5.91 22.47
C SER A 116 23.55 -7.16 22.78
N SER A 117 23.12 -7.33 24.03
CA SER A 117 22.44 -8.55 24.49
C SER A 117 20.92 -8.58 24.25
N LEU A 118 20.28 -7.42 23.98
CA LEU A 118 18.81 -7.37 23.87
C LEU A 118 18.25 -7.87 22.53
N PHE A 119 19.07 -7.89 21.49
CA PHE A 119 18.67 -8.34 20.13
C PHE A 119 19.29 -9.69 19.74
N GLN A 120 19.93 -10.37 20.71
CA GLN A 120 20.64 -11.64 20.51
C GLN A 120 20.19 -12.69 21.54
N ALA A 121 18.93 -12.63 21.97
CA ALA A 121 18.30 -13.74 22.68
C ALA A 121 18.00 -14.87 21.68
N SER A 122 18.23 -16.12 22.08
CA SER A 122 17.77 -17.29 21.31
C SER A 122 16.27 -17.19 21.08
N GLU A 123 15.83 -17.28 19.83
CA GLU A 123 14.41 -17.20 19.48
C GLU A 123 13.62 -18.31 20.20
N PRO A 124 12.46 -17.99 20.81
CA PRO A 124 11.63 -19.02 21.44
C PRO A 124 11.03 -19.95 20.37
N GLY A 125 10.83 -21.22 20.72
CA GLY A 125 10.21 -22.21 19.81
C GLY A 125 8.73 -21.94 19.51
N THR A 126 8.08 -21.14 20.34
CA THR A 126 6.69 -20.67 20.21
C THR A 126 6.68 -19.16 20.43
N PHE A 127 5.93 -18.42 19.62
CA PHE A 127 5.84 -16.95 19.70
C PHE A 127 4.64 -16.50 20.53
N ASP A 128 4.63 -16.86 21.81
CA ASP A 128 3.56 -16.59 22.77
C ASP A 128 3.98 -15.56 23.85
N ASP A 129 5.05 -14.82 23.59
CA ASP A 129 5.64 -13.77 24.43
C ASP A 129 5.00 -12.39 24.20
N ASP A 130 3.76 -12.36 23.67
CA ASP A 130 3.03 -11.15 23.35
C ASP A 130 2.37 -10.49 24.57
N GLU A 131 2.28 -9.15 24.52
CA GLU A 131 1.70 -8.34 25.58
C GLU A 131 0.19 -8.61 25.75
N VAL A 132 -0.28 -8.66 27.00
CA VAL A 132 -1.70 -8.77 27.34
C VAL A 132 -2.47 -7.61 26.70
N LEU A 133 -3.56 -7.91 25.99
CA LEU A 133 -4.49 -6.88 25.54
C LEU A 133 -5.38 -6.47 26.71
N ASP A 134 -5.68 -5.17 26.83
CA ASP A 134 -6.58 -4.66 27.85
C ASP A 134 -7.95 -5.25 27.54
N GLN A 135 -8.27 -6.38 28.18
CA GLN A 135 -9.63 -6.85 28.27
C GLN A 135 -10.36 -5.70 28.96
N GLN A 136 -11.33 -5.10 28.28
CA GLN A 136 -12.34 -4.33 29.00
C GLN A 136 -12.82 -5.26 30.11
N GLN A 137 -12.50 -4.93 31.37
CA GLN A 137 -13.00 -5.66 32.51
C GLN A 137 -14.52 -5.54 32.44
N GLU A 138 -15.19 -6.59 32.00
CA GLU A 138 -16.58 -6.82 32.36
C GLU A 138 -16.59 -7.04 33.87
N ASN A 139 -16.68 -5.94 34.63
CA ASN A 139 -17.11 -5.99 36.01
C ASN A 139 -18.62 -6.31 35.99
N PRO A 140 -19.08 -7.47 36.49
CA PRO A 140 -20.50 -7.83 36.44
C PRO A 140 -21.36 -7.06 37.46
N GLN A 141 -20.85 -6.01 38.09
CA GLN A 141 -21.55 -5.29 39.15
C GLN A 141 -21.32 -3.79 39.01
N GLN A 142 -22.45 -3.07 38.99
CA GLN A 142 -22.63 -1.61 38.95
C GLN A 142 -22.50 -0.95 37.57
N ASN A 143 -23.64 -0.91 36.86
CA ASN A 143 -24.23 0.34 36.37
C ASN A 143 -25.71 0.11 36.03
N VAL A 144 -26.56 0.23 37.05
CA VAL A 144 -27.96 0.60 36.86
C VAL A 144 -27.97 2.11 36.68
N PHE A 145 -27.96 2.56 35.43
CA PHE A 145 -28.34 3.92 35.07
C PHE A 145 -29.42 3.84 34.00
N GLU A 146 -30.45 4.66 34.22
CA GLU A 146 -31.73 4.67 33.54
C GLU A 146 -31.60 4.80 32.02
N LYS A 147 -32.51 4.10 31.32
CA LYS A 147 -32.74 4.25 29.88
C LYS A 147 -33.24 5.66 29.60
N ASP A 148 -32.33 6.55 29.24
CA ASP A 148 -32.68 7.70 28.41
C ASP A 148 -32.38 7.39 26.94
N ALA A 149 -33.47 7.27 26.18
CA ALA A 149 -33.46 7.10 24.75
C ALA A 149 -33.00 8.40 24.07
N SER A 150 -31.77 8.42 23.56
CA SER A 150 -31.36 9.07 22.29
C SER A 150 -29.86 9.38 22.31
N THR A 151 -29.03 8.47 21.80
CA THR A 151 -27.73 8.78 21.16
C THR A 151 -27.18 7.51 20.50
N ASN A 152 -27.76 7.15 19.35
CA ASN A 152 -27.17 6.14 18.46
C ASN A 152 -25.90 6.71 17.84
N ASN A 153 -24.74 6.46 18.46
CA ASN A 153 -23.46 6.49 17.75
C ASN A 153 -23.25 5.15 17.01
N SER A 154 -24.26 4.70 16.25
CA SER A 154 -24.13 3.56 15.37
C SER A 154 -23.25 3.96 14.20
N ILE A 155 -22.08 3.32 14.07
CA ILE A 155 -21.39 3.20 12.79
C ILE A 155 -22.44 2.76 11.76
N GLY A 156 -22.49 3.43 10.60
CA GLY A 156 -23.47 3.08 9.56
C GLY A 156 -23.41 1.59 9.21
N ALA A 157 -24.53 1.01 8.78
CA ALA A 157 -24.52 -0.35 8.24
C ALA A 157 -23.89 -0.37 6.83
N ILE A 158 -23.46 -1.55 6.36
CA ILE A 158 -23.05 -1.73 4.96
C ILE A 158 -24.22 -1.34 4.05
N GLU A 159 -23.96 -0.50 3.07
CA GLU A 159 -24.93 -0.17 2.03
C GLU A 159 -24.86 -1.22 0.93
N VAL A 160 -26.02 -1.79 0.58
CA VAL A 160 -26.18 -2.76 -0.51
C VAL A 160 -27.12 -2.17 -1.54
N LYS A 161 -26.62 -1.94 -2.76
CA LYS A 161 -27.42 -1.51 -3.91
C LYS A 161 -27.41 -2.58 -4.99
N THR A 162 -28.50 -2.67 -5.73
CA THR A 162 -28.65 -3.65 -6.81
C THR A 162 -29.16 -2.97 -8.08
N TYR A 163 -28.64 -3.40 -9.23
CA TYR A 163 -28.98 -2.81 -10.53
C TYR A 163 -29.21 -3.93 -11.55
N PRO A 164 -30.42 -4.08 -12.11
CA PRO A 164 -30.64 -4.95 -13.26
C PRO A 164 -30.06 -4.32 -14.53
N GLU A 165 -29.61 -5.13 -15.49
CA GLU A 165 -29.00 -4.60 -16.72
C GLU A 165 -29.97 -3.74 -17.55
N VAL A 166 -31.25 -4.10 -17.52
CA VAL A 166 -32.36 -3.32 -18.06
C VAL A 166 -33.52 -3.35 -17.08
N SER A 167 -34.31 -2.28 -17.04
CA SER A 167 -35.45 -2.18 -16.11
C SER A 167 -36.64 -3.06 -16.48
N ALA A 168 -36.70 -3.56 -17.73
CA ALA A 168 -37.87 -4.24 -18.24
C ALA A 168 -37.52 -5.28 -19.33
N VAL A 169 -38.20 -6.43 -19.32
CA VAL A 169 -38.08 -7.51 -20.31
C VAL A 169 -39.48 -8.00 -20.70
N PRO A 170 -39.85 -8.12 -21.99
CA PRO A 170 -41.21 -8.49 -22.38
C PRO A 170 -41.62 -9.85 -21.82
N ARG A 171 -42.86 -10.00 -21.32
CA ARG A 171 -43.32 -11.26 -20.69
C ARG A 171 -43.26 -12.49 -21.60
N ALA A 172 -43.47 -12.27 -22.91
CA ALA A 172 -43.43 -13.31 -23.93
C ALA A 172 -42.00 -13.77 -24.25
N ASN A 173 -40.97 -13.07 -23.75
CA ASN A 173 -39.58 -13.33 -24.08
C ASN A 173 -38.83 -13.87 -22.86
N SER A 174 -38.01 -14.88 -23.11
CA SER A 174 -36.93 -15.25 -22.18
C SER A 174 -35.72 -14.35 -22.41
N HIS A 175 -34.91 -14.17 -21.38
CA HIS A 175 -33.63 -13.48 -21.46
C HIS A 175 -32.57 -14.29 -20.74
N ASN A 176 -31.68 -14.91 -21.51
CA ASN A 176 -30.57 -15.68 -20.98
C ASN A 176 -29.44 -14.74 -20.53
N ASN A 177 -28.67 -15.16 -19.52
CA ASN A 177 -27.54 -14.39 -18.99
C ASN A 177 -27.90 -12.97 -18.56
N PHE A 178 -29.13 -12.77 -18.09
CA PHE A 178 -29.60 -11.48 -17.59
C PHE A 178 -28.73 -11.03 -16.42
N ALA A 179 -28.05 -9.89 -16.53
CA ALA A 179 -27.09 -9.47 -15.52
C ALA A 179 -27.71 -8.56 -14.46
N ILE A 180 -27.29 -8.78 -13.22
CA ILE A 180 -27.66 -8.02 -12.04
C ILE A 180 -26.36 -7.65 -11.33
N LEU A 181 -26.10 -6.36 -11.19
CA LEU A 181 -25.01 -5.84 -10.39
C LEU A 181 -25.42 -5.77 -8.92
N ILE A 182 -24.53 -6.22 -8.04
CA ILE A 182 -24.60 -6.05 -6.59
C ILE A 182 -23.44 -5.15 -6.20
N HIS A 183 -23.77 -3.97 -5.71
CA HIS A 183 -22.83 -2.97 -5.22
C HIS A 183 -22.87 -2.94 -3.70
N LEU A 184 -21.72 -3.17 -3.07
CA LEU A 184 -21.53 -3.00 -1.63
C LEU A 184 -20.71 -1.74 -1.38
N LYS A 185 -21.09 -0.98 -0.36
CA LYS A 185 -20.29 0.13 0.15
C LYS A 185 -20.18 0.04 1.67
N ALA A 186 -18.95 -0.03 2.16
CA ALA A 186 -18.67 -0.05 3.58
C ALA A 186 -18.98 1.33 4.21
N PRO A 187 -19.37 1.35 5.49
CA PRO A 187 -19.69 2.59 6.18
C PRO A 187 -18.45 3.47 6.38
N HIS A 188 -18.71 4.72 6.75
CA HIS A 188 -17.66 5.66 7.15
C HIS A 188 -17.00 5.21 8.46
N SER A 189 -15.72 5.50 8.62
CA SER A 189 -15.05 5.35 9.91
C SER A 189 -15.59 6.40 10.88
N SER A 190 -16.11 5.99 12.04
CA SER A 190 -16.48 6.90 13.15
C SER A 190 -15.22 7.57 13.72
N GLY A 191 -14.74 8.60 13.02
CA GLY A 191 -13.55 9.38 13.38
C GLY A 191 -13.52 10.79 12.79
N GLY A 192 -14.61 11.24 12.19
CA GLY A 192 -14.71 12.58 11.60
C GLY A 192 -16.12 13.12 11.65
N LEU A 193 -16.54 13.65 12.81
CA LEU A 193 -17.71 14.52 12.85
C LEU A 193 -17.37 15.81 12.09
N ASN A 194 -18.16 16.09 11.05
CA ASN A 194 -18.72 17.40 10.74
C ASN A 194 -17.77 18.60 10.84
N SER A 195 -16.91 18.78 9.84
CA SER A 195 -16.32 20.10 9.57
C SER A 195 -17.37 21.02 8.93
N ARG A 196 -18.28 21.55 9.75
CA ARG A 196 -18.95 22.82 9.41
C ARG A 196 -19.20 23.78 10.55
N ASN A 197 -18.90 23.45 11.82
CA ASN A 197 -18.90 24.45 12.88
C ASN A 197 -17.67 24.26 13.79
N GLN A 198 -16.71 25.19 13.67
CA GLN A 198 -15.65 25.38 14.66
C GLN A 198 -16.27 25.72 16.01
N THR A 199 -15.84 25.05 17.09
CA THR A 199 -15.41 25.68 18.36
C THR A 199 -15.01 24.62 19.41
N ILE A 200 -13.83 24.86 20.01
CA ILE A 200 -13.29 24.31 21.28
C ILE A 200 -12.71 22.87 21.24
N PHE A 201 -11.38 22.83 21.24
CA PHE A 201 -10.53 21.65 21.41
C PHE A 201 -10.78 20.95 22.76
N SER A 202 -11.19 19.68 22.71
CA SER A 202 -11.04 18.71 23.80
C SER A 202 -10.06 17.62 23.30
N PRO A 203 -8.87 17.45 23.92
CA PRO A 203 -7.90 16.46 23.48
C PRO A 203 -8.12 15.14 24.26
N SER A 204 -9.03 14.26 23.82
CA SER A 204 -9.11 12.88 24.38
C SER A 204 -10.08 11.90 23.71
N THR A 205 -10.67 12.16 22.55
CA THR A 205 -11.38 11.10 21.82
C THR A 205 -10.39 10.25 21.04
N GLN A 206 -9.93 9.15 21.64
CA GLN A 206 -9.27 8.06 20.92
C GLN A 206 -10.17 7.67 19.74
N ASN A 207 -9.63 7.78 18.51
CA ASN A 207 -10.30 7.32 17.30
C ASN A 207 -10.72 5.86 17.49
N SER A 208 -12.02 5.58 17.57
CA SER A 208 -12.57 4.25 17.80
C SER A 208 -12.48 3.41 16.52
N ARG A 209 -11.27 3.08 16.12
CA ARG A 209 -11.03 2.09 15.07
C ARG A 209 -10.58 0.77 15.67
N ALA A 210 -10.80 -0.30 14.93
CA ALA A 210 -10.30 -1.62 15.30
C ALA A 210 -8.76 -1.59 15.41
N PRO A 211 -8.18 -2.13 16.51
CA PRO A 211 -6.74 -2.27 16.61
C PRO A 211 -6.23 -3.36 15.67
N VAL A 212 -4.98 -3.24 15.22
CA VAL A 212 -4.37 -4.12 14.23
C VAL A 212 -3.19 -4.90 14.81
N ASP A 213 -3.06 -6.17 14.44
CA ASP A 213 -1.83 -6.96 14.55
C ASP A 213 -1.11 -6.98 13.19
N LEU A 214 -0.04 -6.22 13.06
CA LEU A 214 0.75 -6.12 11.83
C LEU A 214 2.07 -6.89 11.97
N VAL A 215 2.32 -7.84 11.07
CA VAL A 215 3.63 -8.50 10.94
C VAL A 215 4.29 -8.08 9.66
N THR A 216 5.48 -7.50 9.74
CA THR A 216 6.27 -7.15 8.56
C THR A 216 7.37 -8.17 8.33
N VAL A 217 7.47 -8.66 7.10
CA VAL A 217 8.47 -9.63 6.63
C VAL A 217 9.31 -8.90 5.60
N LEU A 218 10.51 -8.50 6.01
CA LEU A 218 11.35 -7.56 5.28
C LEU A 218 12.61 -8.26 4.74
N ASP A 219 12.79 -8.19 3.43
CA ASP A 219 13.99 -8.69 2.77
C ASP A 219 15.20 -7.81 3.13
N VAL A 220 16.26 -8.47 3.59
CA VAL A 220 17.56 -7.88 3.88
C VAL A 220 18.69 -8.65 3.19
N SER A 221 18.40 -9.26 2.05
CA SER A 221 19.39 -9.85 1.16
C SER A 221 20.40 -8.82 0.64
N GLY A 222 21.48 -9.30 0.01
CA GLY A 222 22.53 -8.44 -0.54
C GLY A 222 22.02 -7.44 -1.60
N SER A 223 20.97 -7.78 -2.37
CA SER A 223 20.38 -6.89 -3.39
C SER A 223 19.73 -5.65 -2.80
N MET A 224 19.25 -5.73 -1.55
CA MET A 224 18.67 -4.61 -0.82
C MET A 224 19.70 -3.57 -0.36
N ALA A 225 21.01 -3.79 -0.55
CA ALA A 225 22.05 -2.89 -0.09
C ALA A 225 21.92 -1.45 -0.66
N GLY A 226 22.44 -0.49 0.09
CA GLY A 226 22.46 0.92 -0.33
C GLY A 226 21.10 1.60 -0.20
N THR A 227 20.62 2.21 -1.30
CA THR A 227 19.43 3.08 -1.28
C THR A 227 18.14 2.31 -0.98
N LYS A 228 18.00 1.07 -1.47
CA LYS A 228 16.80 0.25 -1.28
C LYS A 228 16.50 0.00 0.21
N LEU A 229 17.49 -0.46 0.98
CA LEU A 229 17.36 -0.65 2.43
C LEU A 229 17.14 0.67 3.17
N ALA A 230 17.77 1.78 2.74
CA ALA A 230 17.54 3.08 3.36
C ALA A 230 16.09 3.55 3.18
N LEU A 231 15.51 3.33 2.01
CA LEU A 231 14.12 3.64 1.70
C LEU A 231 13.15 2.72 2.45
N LEU A 232 13.46 1.42 2.54
CA LEU A 232 12.70 0.48 3.36
C LEU A 232 12.65 0.91 4.83
N LYS A 233 13.80 1.27 5.42
CA LYS A 233 13.86 1.79 6.80
C LYS A 233 13.00 3.04 6.97
N ARG A 234 13.03 3.95 6.00
CA ARG A 234 12.23 5.17 6.00
C ARG A 234 10.73 4.87 5.90
N ALA A 235 10.32 4.00 4.99
CA ALA A 235 8.93 3.58 4.82
C ALA A 235 8.41 2.89 6.09
N MET A 236 9.21 2.01 6.69
CA MET A 236 8.89 1.40 7.98
C MET A 236 8.81 2.42 9.11
N GLY A 237 9.67 3.44 9.12
CA GLY A 237 9.57 4.55 10.06
C GLY A 237 8.24 5.30 9.95
N PHE A 238 7.75 5.53 8.73
CA PHE A 238 6.43 6.11 8.49
C PHE A 238 5.31 5.22 9.03
N VAL A 239 5.37 3.90 8.78
CA VAL A 239 4.40 2.94 9.33
C VAL A 239 4.37 2.99 10.85
N ILE A 240 5.53 2.86 11.51
CA ILE A 240 5.64 2.84 12.97
C ILE A 240 5.05 4.10 13.61
N GLN A 241 5.25 5.27 12.97
CA GLN A 241 4.72 6.55 13.46
C GLN A 241 3.20 6.68 13.34
N HIS A 242 2.58 5.97 12.39
CA HIS A 242 1.13 6.04 12.15
C HIS A 242 0.34 4.91 12.83
N LEU A 243 1.03 3.91 13.40
CA LEU A 243 0.42 2.94 14.29
C LEU A 243 0.05 3.57 15.64
N GLY A 244 -1.18 3.31 16.06
CA GLY A 244 -1.75 3.76 17.32
C GLY A 244 -1.26 2.92 18.50
N PRO A 245 -1.43 3.41 19.74
CA PRO A 245 -0.96 2.69 20.94
C PRO A 245 -1.63 1.34 21.18
N SER A 246 -2.80 1.10 20.58
CA SER A 246 -3.53 -0.19 20.64
C SER A 246 -3.14 -1.16 19.52
N ASP A 247 -2.43 -0.70 18.49
CA ASP A 247 -1.91 -1.60 17.45
C ASP A 247 -0.66 -2.30 17.92
N ARG A 248 -0.42 -3.49 17.38
CA ARG A 248 0.80 -4.25 17.62
C ARG A 248 1.57 -4.47 16.33
N LEU A 249 2.90 -4.37 16.42
CA LEU A 249 3.82 -4.59 15.32
C LEU A 249 4.83 -5.67 15.69
N SER A 250 5.13 -6.57 14.76
CA SER A 250 6.34 -7.39 14.79
C SER A 250 7.12 -7.23 13.49
N VAL A 251 8.45 -7.28 13.59
CA VAL A 251 9.35 -7.17 12.43
C VAL A 251 10.17 -8.44 12.30
N ILE A 252 10.04 -9.10 11.15
CA ILE A 252 10.82 -10.24 10.73
C ILE A 252 11.74 -9.76 9.60
N ALA A 253 13.04 -9.99 9.77
CA ALA A 253 14.03 -9.75 8.72
C ALA A 253 14.43 -11.09 8.13
N PHE A 254 14.49 -11.21 6.81
CA PHE A 254 14.93 -12.45 6.17
C PHE A 254 15.98 -12.20 5.09
N SER A 255 16.89 -13.16 4.95
CA SER A 255 17.79 -13.27 3.82
C SER A 255 17.96 -14.75 3.48
N SER A 256 19.13 -15.36 3.71
CA SER A 256 19.30 -16.82 3.65
C SER A 256 18.52 -17.54 4.75
N THR A 257 18.35 -16.87 5.89
CA THR A 257 17.53 -17.33 7.03
C THR A 257 16.58 -16.21 7.44
N ALA A 258 15.49 -16.54 8.11
CA ALA A 258 14.57 -15.57 8.70
C ALA A 258 14.88 -15.38 10.18
N ARG A 259 14.75 -14.17 10.69
CA ARG A 259 14.86 -13.86 12.12
C ARG A 259 13.80 -12.86 12.58
N ARG A 260 13.29 -13.05 13.78
CA ARG A 260 12.38 -12.10 14.43
C ARG A 260 13.22 -10.98 15.07
N LEU A 261 13.29 -9.85 14.39
CA LEU A 261 14.04 -8.68 14.83
C LEU A 261 13.35 -7.94 15.98
N PHE A 262 12.02 -7.87 15.93
CA PHE A 262 11.20 -7.20 16.92
C PHE A 262 9.98 -8.07 17.26
N PRO A 263 9.76 -8.44 18.54
CA PRO A 263 8.61 -9.23 18.96
C PRO A 263 7.29 -8.45 18.77
N LEU A 264 6.15 -9.15 18.80
CA LEU A 264 4.84 -8.51 18.65
C LEU A 264 4.53 -7.66 19.89
N ARG A 265 4.63 -6.33 19.77
CA ARG A 265 4.42 -5.37 20.87
C ARG A 265 3.52 -4.24 20.47
N ARG A 266 2.84 -3.63 21.46
CA ARG A 266 2.01 -2.44 21.25
C ARG A 266 2.86 -1.25 20.81
N MET A 267 2.32 -0.45 19.88
CA MET A 267 2.97 0.78 19.39
C MET A 267 2.69 1.98 20.30
N THR A 268 2.91 1.77 21.60
CA THR A 268 3.03 2.85 22.59
C THR A 268 4.26 3.70 22.30
N GLU A 269 4.46 4.81 23.02
CA GLU A 269 5.64 5.65 22.80
C GLU A 269 6.96 4.88 22.93
N THR A 270 7.05 3.99 23.92
CA THR A 270 8.22 3.11 24.09
C THR A 270 8.31 2.06 22.98
N GLY A 271 7.21 1.39 22.65
CA GLY A 271 7.18 0.36 21.60
C GLY A 271 7.55 0.92 20.23
N ARG A 272 7.13 2.15 19.89
CA ARG A 272 7.55 2.83 18.66
C ARG A 272 9.04 3.13 18.65
N GLN A 273 9.58 3.64 19.73
CA GLN A 273 11.01 3.95 19.83
C GLN A 273 11.87 2.68 19.68
N GLU A 274 11.50 1.59 20.34
CA GLU A 274 12.18 0.30 20.21
C GLU A 274 12.07 -0.27 18.79
N ALA A 275 10.88 -0.23 18.18
CA ALA A 275 10.68 -0.68 16.80
C ALA A 275 11.51 0.14 15.80
N LEU A 276 11.59 1.46 15.97
CA LEU A 276 12.43 2.33 15.14
C LEU A 276 13.92 1.98 15.30
N GLN A 277 14.38 1.71 16.52
CA GLN A 277 15.76 1.27 16.76
C GLN A 277 16.04 -0.07 16.09
N ALA A 278 15.14 -1.04 16.22
CA ALA A 278 15.23 -2.34 15.58
C ALA A 278 15.33 -2.21 14.05
N VAL A 279 14.41 -1.48 13.41
CA VAL A 279 14.43 -1.24 11.96
C VAL A 279 15.71 -0.52 11.52
N ASN A 280 16.18 0.47 12.28
CA ASN A 280 17.42 1.18 11.96
C ASN A 280 18.66 0.29 12.05
N SER A 281 18.63 -0.78 12.85
CA SER A 281 19.70 -1.78 12.96
C SER A 281 19.80 -2.76 11.79
N LEU A 282 18.81 -2.78 10.89
CA LEU A 282 18.81 -3.69 9.73
C LEU A 282 20.06 -3.49 8.87
N THR A 283 20.64 -4.60 8.43
CA THR A 283 21.81 -4.65 7.55
C THR A 283 21.56 -5.67 6.46
N SER A 284 21.95 -5.34 5.23
CA SER A 284 21.76 -6.20 4.06
C SER A 284 22.90 -7.22 3.96
N ASN A 285 22.58 -8.51 3.96
CA ASN A 285 23.52 -9.61 3.72
C ASN A 285 22.80 -10.93 3.40
N GLY A 286 23.43 -11.81 2.62
CA GLY A 286 22.92 -13.15 2.31
C GLY A 286 22.03 -13.21 1.07
N GLY A 287 21.41 -14.38 0.86
CA GLY A 287 20.47 -14.64 -0.25
C GLY A 287 19.02 -14.27 0.09
N THR A 288 18.06 -14.84 -0.62
CA THR A 288 16.62 -14.49 -0.49
C THR A 288 15.78 -15.74 -0.30
N ASN A 289 15.30 -15.99 0.92
CA ASN A 289 14.47 -17.14 1.31
C ASN A 289 13.08 -16.66 1.77
N ILE A 290 12.19 -16.42 0.81
CA ILE A 290 10.85 -15.86 1.04
C ILE A 290 10.01 -16.86 1.84
N ALA A 291 10.11 -18.14 1.51
CA ALA A 291 9.36 -19.20 2.18
C ALA A 291 9.62 -19.24 3.71
N GLU A 292 10.87 -19.06 4.14
CA GLU A 292 11.20 -19.04 5.57
C GLU A 292 10.69 -17.78 6.27
N GLY A 293 10.82 -16.63 5.63
CA GLY A 293 10.26 -15.36 6.13
C GLY A 293 8.75 -15.47 6.36
N LEU A 294 8.02 -15.97 5.36
CA LEU A 294 6.57 -16.18 5.45
C LEU A 294 6.18 -17.23 6.47
N ARG A 295 6.90 -18.35 6.56
CA ARG A 295 6.65 -19.39 7.58
C ARG A 295 6.78 -18.83 8.99
N LYS A 296 7.81 -18.01 9.23
CA LYS A 296 8.01 -17.36 10.52
C LYS A 296 6.92 -16.33 10.83
N GLY A 297 6.52 -15.52 9.83
CA GLY A 297 5.43 -14.54 9.98
C GLY A 297 4.08 -15.19 10.25
N ALA A 298 3.74 -16.24 9.50
CA ALA A 298 2.53 -17.02 9.72
C ALA A 298 2.53 -17.69 11.10
N LYS A 299 3.65 -18.30 11.50
CA LYS A 299 3.79 -18.92 12.83
C LYS A 299 3.58 -17.91 13.94
N LEU A 300 4.16 -16.71 13.84
CA LEU A 300 3.96 -15.65 14.84
C LEU A 300 2.49 -15.27 15.00
N ILE A 301 1.78 -15.13 13.87
CA ILE A 301 0.36 -14.85 13.87
C ILE A 301 -0.46 -16.01 14.45
N VAL A 302 -0.08 -17.26 14.20
CA VAL A 302 -0.80 -18.42 14.75
C VAL A 302 -0.55 -18.59 16.26
N ASP A 303 0.69 -18.40 16.70
CA ASP A 303 1.14 -18.65 18.08
C ASP A 303 0.74 -17.56 19.08
N ARG A 304 0.36 -16.35 18.61
CA ARG A 304 0.03 -15.22 19.48
C ARG A 304 -1.12 -15.55 20.45
N LYS A 305 -0.93 -15.25 21.74
CA LYS A 305 -1.92 -15.50 22.79
C LYS A 305 -3.12 -14.58 22.64
N TRP A 306 -2.84 -13.30 22.45
CA TRP A 306 -3.86 -12.27 22.34
C TRP A 306 -4.05 -11.90 20.88
N LYS A 307 -5.27 -11.55 20.48
CA LYS A 307 -5.60 -11.30 19.07
C LYS A 307 -6.36 -9.99 18.96
N ASN A 308 -5.75 -9.01 18.31
CA ASN A 308 -6.51 -7.87 17.82
C ASN A 308 -7.50 -8.34 16.74
N PRO A 309 -8.63 -7.64 16.54
CA PRO A 309 -9.64 -8.03 15.57
C PRO A 309 -9.07 -8.15 14.15
N VAL A 310 -8.20 -7.21 13.77
CA VAL A 310 -7.57 -7.18 12.44
C VAL A 310 -6.16 -7.73 12.53
N GLY A 311 -5.79 -8.66 11.64
CA GLY A 311 -4.44 -9.20 11.54
C GLY A 311 -3.98 -9.25 10.08
N SER A 312 -2.76 -8.81 9.80
CA SER A 312 -2.24 -8.74 8.43
C SER A 312 -0.72 -8.94 8.38
N ILE A 313 -0.23 -9.49 7.26
CA ILE A 313 1.20 -9.61 6.97
C ILE A 313 1.55 -8.69 5.80
N ILE A 314 2.62 -7.92 5.94
CA ILE A 314 3.26 -7.19 4.84
C ILE A 314 4.58 -7.87 4.50
N LEU A 315 4.73 -8.33 3.26
CA LEU A 315 5.96 -8.88 2.72
C LEU A 315 6.57 -7.86 1.73
N LEU A 316 7.84 -7.50 1.91
CA LEU A 316 8.60 -6.73 0.93
C LEU A 316 9.86 -7.49 0.52
N SER A 317 10.09 -7.59 -0.79
CA SER A 317 11.28 -8.19 -1.38
C SER A 317 11.64 -7.51 -2.70
N ASP A 318 12.94 -7.45 -3.01
CA ASP A 318 13.48 -6.97 -4.29
C ASP A 318 14.10 -8.08 -5.15
N GLY A 319 14.02 -9.33 -4.69
CA GLY A 319 14.72 -10.48 -5.28
C GLY A 319 13.82 -11.66 -5.60
N GLN A 320 14.44 -12.72 -6.12
CA GLN A 320 13.81 -14.01 -6.40
C GLN A 320 14.11 -15.00 -5.27
N ASP A 321 13.19 -15.92 -4.96
CA ASP A 321 13.47 -16.94 -3.94
C ASP A 321 14.55 -17.90 -4.44
N THR A 322 15.75 -17.79 -3.84
CA THR A 322 16.91 -18.57 -4.27
C THR A 322 16.93 -19.99 -3.70
N TYR A 323 16.06 -20.32 -2.73
CA TYR A 323 16.15 -21.56 -1.95
C TYR A 323 15.03 -22.57 -2.26
N THR A 324 13.81 -22.13 -2.57
CA THR A 324 12.68 -23.05 -2.76
C THR A 324 12.28 -23.28 -4.21
N VAL A 325 12.63 -22.36 -5.12
CA VAL A 325 12.24 -22.42 -6.54
C VAL A 325 13.28 -23.16 -7.39
N SER A 326 14.51 -23.31 -6.91
CA SER A 326 15.62 -23.95 -7.61
C SER A 326 15.74 -25.44 -7.28
N SER A 327 14.88 -26.30 -7.86
CA SER A 327 15.20 -27.73 -7.96
C SER A 327 16.10 -27.99 -9.18
N PRO A 328 17.24 -28.72 -9.05
CA PRO A 328 18.25 -28.87 -10.10
C PRO A 328 17.91 -29.97 -11.12
N SER A 329 16.64 -30.15 -11.48
CA SER A 329 16.22 -31.12 -12.50
C SER A 329 15.55 -30.40 -13.67
N GLY A 330 16.28 -30.32 -14.80
CA GLY A 330 15.91 -29.61 -16.03
C GLY A 330 14.68 -30.15 -16.76
N SER A 331 13.52 -30.00 -16.14
CA SER A 331 12.21 -30.10 -16.77
C SER A 331 11.40 -28.89 -16.30
N HIS A 332 10.66 -28.25 -17.20
CA HIS A 332 9.79 -27.09 -16.94
C HIS A 332 8.64 -27.44 -15.97
N SER A 333 8.96 -27.81 -14.74
CA SER A 333 8.01 -28.09 -13.67
C SER A 333 7.55 -26.77 -13.10
N ARG A 334 6.36 -26.35 -13.53
CA ARG A 334 5.49 -25.32 -12.94
C ARG A 334 5.85 -25.08 -11.46
N THR A 335 6.55 -24.00 -11.17
CA THR A 335 6.98 -23.61 -9.83
C THR A 335 5.75 -23.62 -8.90
N ASP A 336 5.73 -24.51 -7.91
CA ASP A 336 4.57 -24.63 -7.03
C ASP A 336 4.64 -23.55 -5.95
N TYR A 337 4.30 -22.31 -6.32
CA TYR A 337 4.27 -21.16 -5.41
C TYR A 337 3.31 -21.37 -4.22
N LYS A 338 2.42 -22.38 -4.27
CA LYS A 338 1.62 -22.77 -3.11
C LYS A 338 2.48 -23.29 -1.95
N SER A 339 3.66 -23.84 -2.23
CA SER A 339 4.57 -24.34 -1.19
C SER A 339 5.21 -23.22 -0.36
N LEU A 340 5.26 -22.00 -0.90
CA LEU A 340 5.77 -20.81 -0.20
C LEU A 340 4.84 -20.36 0.94
N ILE A 341 3.57 -20.74 0.88
CA ILE A 341 2.53 -20.25 1.78
C ILE A 341 2.17 -21.35 2.78
N PRO A 342 2.41 -21.12 4.07
CA PRO A 342 1.99 -22.06 5.11
C PRO A 342 0.49 -22.36 5.03
N PRO A 343 0.06 -23.63 5.12
CA PRO A 343 -1.35 -24.01 5.09
C PRO A 343 -2.23 -23.25 6.10
N SER A 344 -1.63 -22.81 7.21
CA SER A 344 -2.31 -22.06 8.28
C SER A 344 -2.84 -20.69 7.87
N ILE A 345 -2.29 -20.08 6.81
CA ILE A 345 -2.71 -18.77 6.28
C ILE A 345 -3.32 -18.86 4.88
N GLN A 346 -3.50 -20.08 4.34
CA GLN A 346 -4.15 -20.27 3.05
C GLN A 346 -5.66 -20.07 3.19
N ARG A 347 -6.23 -19.18 2.37
CA ARG A 347 -7.67 -18.86 2.40
C ARG A 347 -8.58 -20.08 2.16
N ASN A 348 -8.11 -21.03 1.34
CA ASN A 348 -8.88 -22.20 0.91
C ASN A 348 -8.76 -23.42 1.84
N GLY A 349 -7.96 -23.35 2.92
CA GLY A 349 -7.67 -24.49 3.80
C GLY A 349 -8.78 -24.89 4.77
N GLY A 350 -9.95 -24.23 4.76
CA GLY A 350 -11.14 -24.59 5.57
C GLY A 350 -11.03 -24.36 7.08
N THR A 351 -9.84 -24.52 7.67
CA THR A 351 -9.59 -24.48 9.12
C THR A 351 -8.46 -23.51 9.53
N GLY A 352 -7.85 -22.81 8.56
CA GLY A 352 -6.74 -21.86 8.78
C GLY A 352 -7.21 -20.45 9.16
N LEU A 353 -6.35 -19.68 9.82
CA LEU A 353 -6.60 -18.27 10.12
C LEU A 353 -6.50 -17.48 8.80
N ARG A 354 -7.56 -16.77 8.42
CA ARG A 354 -7.58 -15.95 7.19
C ARG A 354 -6.76 -14.69 7.39
N VAL A 355 -5.47 -14.74 7.10
CA VAL A 355 -4.58 -13.60 7.24
C VAL A 355 -4.06 -13.18 5.87
N PRO A 356 -4.45 -11.99 5.37
CA PRO A 356 -3.97 -11.51 4.09
C PRO A 356 -2.48 -11.19 4.14
N VAL A 357 -1.75 -11.57 3.08
CA VAL A 357 -0.36 -11.19 2.87
C VAL A 357 -0.30 -10.15 1.75
N HIS A 358 -0.07 -8.88 2.11
CA HIS A 358 0.17 -7.83 1.14
C HIS A 358 1.65 -7.85 0.74
N THR A 359 1.92 -8.00 -0.55
CA THR A 359 3.26 -8.17 -1.09
C THR A 359 3.69 -6.92 -1.86
N PHE A 360 4.93 -6.48 -1.65
CA PHE A 360 5.53 -5.30 -2.27
C PHE A 360 6.80 -5.70 -3.02
N GLY A 361 6.69 -5.80 -4.34
CA GLY A 361 7.82 -6.07 -5.23
C GLY A 361 8.59 -4.78 -5.49
N PHE A 362 9.86 -4.73 -5.08
CA PHE A 362 10.67 -3.53 -5.18
C PHE A 362 11.70 -3.61 -6.31
N GLY A 363 11.67 -2.66 -7.24
CA GLY A 363 12.57 -2.63 -8.40
C GLY A 363 12.27 -3.70 -9.44
N ALA A 364 13.09 -3.80 -10.50
CA ALA A 364 12.84 -4.72 -11.62
C ALA A 364 13.21 -6.19 -11.35
N ASP A 365 14.02 -6.46 -10.32
CA ASP A 365 14.68 -7.76 -10.12
C ASP A 365 13.85 -8.75 -9.28
N HIS A 366 12.72 -8.32 -8.71
CA HIS A 366 11.89 -9.14 -7.85
C HIS A 366 11.12 -10.21 -8.63
N ASP A 367 10.81 -11.33 -7.97
CA ASP A 367 9.92 -12.35 -8.55
C ASP A 367 8.44 -11.93 -8.43
N ALA A 368 7.99 -11.14 -9.40
CA ALA A 368 6.60 -10.66 -9.47
C ALA A 368 5.57 -11.82 -9.47
N ALA A 369 5.90 -12.95 -10.11
CA ALA A 369 4.98 -14.08 -10.22
C ALA A 369 4.80 -14.79 -8.87
N SER A 370 5.89 -15.01 -8.13
CA SER A 370 5.85 -15.53 -6.76
C SER A 370 5.06 -14.60 -5.84
N MET A 371 5.39 -13.31 -5.83
CA MET A 371 4.77 -12.32 -4.94
C MET A 371 3.27 -12.16 -5.20
N HIS A 372 2.87 -12.05 -6.48
CA HIS A 372 1.47 -12.07 -6.85
C HIS A 372 0.78 -13.34 -6.36
N SER A 373 1.36 -14.52 -6.60
CA SER A 373 0.77 -15.80 -6.15
C SER A 373 0.60 -15.87 -4.63
N ILE A 374 1.57 -15.36 -3.86
CA ILE A 374 1.50 -15.27 -2.39
C ILE A 374 0.30 -14.41 -1.95
N SER A 375 0.18 -13.21 -2.52
CA SER A 375 -0.92 -12.31 -2.19
C SER A 375 -2.29 -12.89 -2.59
N GLU A 376 -2.36 -13.53 -3.75
CA GLU A 376 -3.60 -14.06 -4.31
C GLU A 376 -4.15 -15.23 -3.48
N ILE A 377 -3.29 -16.17 -3.06
CA ILE A 377 -3.69 -17.34 -2.27
C ILE A 377 -4.05 -16.96 -0.82
N SER A 378 -3.40 -15.92 -0.27
CA SER A 378 -3.68 -15.43 1.09
C SER A 378 -4.86 -14.45 1.16
N GLY A 379 -5.29 -13.88 0.03
CA GLY A 379 -6.31 -12.83 -0.02
C GLY A 379 -5.79 -11.42 0.27
N GLY A 380 -4.48 -11.22 0.16
CA GLY A 380 -3.84 -9.91 0.18
C GLY A 380 -3.76 -9.27 -1.21
N THR A 381 -2.89 -8.27 -1.36
CA THR A 381 -2.69 -7.55 -2.63
C THR A 381 -1.22 -7.54 -3.04
N PHE A 382 -0.96 -7.44 -4.35
CA PHE A 382 0.39 -7.26 -4.88
C PHE A 382 0.60 -5.85 -5.42
N SER A 383 1.58 -5.16 -4.87
CA SER A 383 1.98 -3.80 -5.24
C SER A 383 3.37 -3.82 -5.86
N PHE A 384 3.50 -3.23 -7.04
CA PHE A 384 4.78 -3.08 -7.73
C PHE A 384 5.34 -1.68 -7.52
N ILE A 385 6.53 -1.59 -6.94
CA ILE A 385 7.24 -0.35 -6.69
C ILE A 385 8.42 -0.27 -7.66
N GLU A 386 8.21 0.44 -8.77
CA GLU A 386 9.24 0.63 -9.79
C GLU A 386 10.28 1.67 -9.38
N ALA A 387 9.82 2.82 -8.88
CA ALA A 387 10.66 3.95 -8.52
C ALA A 387 10.90 4.03 -7.00
N GLU A 388 12.15 4.33 -6.65
CA GLU A 388 12.63 4.48 -5.27
C GLU A 388 11.81 5.46 -4.41
N GLY A 389 11.27 6.52 -5.02
CA GLY A 389 10.47 7.54 -4.31
C GLY A 389 9.08 7.08 -3.86
N VAL A 390 8.53 6.03 -4.46
CA VAL A 390 7.10 5.66 -4.33
C VAL A 390 6.86 4.61 -3.24
N ILE A 391 7.91 3.97 -2.71
CA ILE A 391 7.80 2.95 -1.65
C ILE A 391 7.06 3.44 -0.40
N GLN A 392 7.33 4.66 0.04
CA GLN A 392 6.68 5.22 1.22
C GLN A 392 5.18 5.42 0.96
N ASP A 393 4.81 5.89 -0.23
CA ASP A 393 3.42 6.10 -0.64
C ASP A 393 2.67 4.77 -0.80
N ALA A 394 3.32 3.74 -1.35
CA ALA A 394 2.77 2.39 -1.43
C ALA A 394 2.45 1.81 -0.04
N PHE A 395 3.36 2.00 0.92
CA PHE A 395 3.16 1.59 2.31
C PHE A 395 2.04 2.39 2.96
N ALA A 396 2.02 3.72 2.75
CA ALA A 396 1.00 4.61 3.24
C ALA A 396 -0.40 4.21 2.78
N GLN A 397 -0.57 3.90 1.48
CA GLN A 397 -1.82 3.41 0.92
C GLN A 397 -2.27 2.11 1.62
N CYS A 398 -1.36 1.15 1.78
CA CYS A 398 -1.70 -0.12 2.41
C CYS A 398 -2.12 0.05 3.88
N ILE A 399 -1.36 0.80 4.69
CA ILE A 399 -1.74 1.03 6.09
C ILE A 399 -2.99 1.90 6.21
N GLY A 400 -3.25 2.81 5.25
CA GLY A 400 -4.52 3.56 5.19
C GLY A 400 -5.73 2.64 5.14
N GLY A 401 -5.65 1.57 4.35
CA GLY A 401 -6.66 0.50 4.36
C GLY A 401 -6.70 -0.27 5.67
N LEU A 402 -5.56 -0.84 6.10
CA LEU A 402 -5.50 -1.71 7.28
C LEU A 402 -5.96 -1.02 8.57
N LEU A 403 -5.67 0.28 8.72
CA LEU A 403 -6.10 1.08 9.88
C LEU A 403 -7.52 1.63 9.72
N SER A 404 -8.27 1.26 8.69
CA SER A 404 -9.66 1.68 8.49
C SER A 404 -10.63 0.52 8.27
N VAL A 405 -10.29 -0.69 8.71
CA VAL A 405 -11.22 -1.83 8.70
C VAL A 405 -12.42 -1.54 9.61
N VAL A 406 -13.62 -1.53 9.01
CA VAL A 406 -14.91 -1.28 9.69
C VAL A 406 -15.86 -2.47 9.60
N VAL A 407 -15.53 -3.46 8.78
CA VAL A 407 -16.34 -4.64 8.50
C VAL A 407 -15.40 -5.84 8.42
N GLN A 408 -15.76 -6.94 9.09
CA GLN A 408 -15.05 -8.21 8.99
C GLN A 408 -15.96 -9.32 8.49
N GLU A 409 -15.37 -10.32 7.83
CA GLU A 409 -16.05 -11.56 7.44
C GLU A 409 -17.37 -11.34 6.65
N ALA A 410 -17.44 -10.28 5.83
CA ALA A 410 -18.64 -9.99 5.06
C ALA A 410 -18.96 -11.11 4.07
N CYS A 411 -20.23 -11.52 4.05
CA CYS A 411 -20.76 -12.54 3.17
C CYS A 411 -22.08 -12.07 2.55
N VAL A 412 -22.13 -12.03 1.22
CA VAL A 412 -23.36 -11.77 0.48
C VAL A 412 -24.07 -13.08 0.21
N LYS A 413 -25.34 -13.17 0.57
CA LYS A 413 -26.24 -14.28 0.26
C LYS A 413 -27.23 -13.85 -0.81
N LEU A 414 -27.42 -14.73 -1.79
CA LEU A 414 -28.28 -14.54 -2.94
C LEU A 414 -29.34 -15.64 -2.96
N GLU A 415 -30.59 -15.28 -3.15
CA GLU A 415 -31.70 -16.24 -3.28
C GLU A 415 -32.61 -15.82 -4.44
N CYS A 416 -32.93 -16.76 -5.31
CA CYS A 416 -33.91 -16.56 -6.38
C CYS A 416 -35.29 -16.34 -5.76
N ALA A 417 -35.89 -15.18 -6.03
CA ALA A 417 -37.23 -14.89 -5.57
C ALA A 417 -38.30 -15.66 -6.36
N HIS A 418 -38.04 -15.94 -7.64
CA HIS A 418 -38.97 -16.62 -8.53
C HIS A 418 -38.67 -18.12 -8.69
N PRO A 419 -39.68 -19.03 -8.62
CA PRO A 419 -39.49 -20.48 -8.65
C PRO A 419 -38.94 -21.04 -9.96
N ASN A 420 -38.99 -20.29 -11.06
CA ASN A 420 -38.43 -20.70 -12.36
C ASN A 420 -37.09 -20.02 -12.70
N LEU A 421 -36.58 -19.15 -11.84
CA LEU A 421 -35.34 -18.41 -12.08
C LEU A 421 -34.13 -19.19 -11.54
N LEU A 422 -33.03 -19.22 -12.29
CA LEU A 422 -31.82 -19.93 -11.91
C LEU A 422 -30.61 -18.99 -12.04
N ILE A 423 -29.69 -19.08 -11.09
CA ILE A 423 -28.39 -18.40 -11.15
C ILE A 423 -27.50 -19.15 -12.14
N ASN A 424 -27.08 -18.49 -13.21
CA ASN A 424 -26.18 -19.06 -14.21
C ASN A 424 -24.71 -18.92 -13.80
N SER A 425 -24.29 -17.72 -13.39
CA SER A 425 -22.92 -17.49 -12.93
C SER A 425 -22.82 -16.27 -12.00
N ILE A 426 -21.83 -16.30 -11.11
CA ILE A 426 -21.46 -15.18 -10.23
C ILE A 426 -20.04 -14.75 -10.59
N LYS A 427 -19.91 -13.62 -11.29
CA LYS A 427 -18.61 -13.01 -11.62
C LYS A 427 -18.15 -12.11 -10.48
N ALA A 428 -17.29 -12.66 -9.62
CA ALA A 428 -16.77 -11.99 -8.44
C ALA A 428 -15.24 -11.93 -8.38
N GLY A 429 -14.52 -11.97 -9.51
CA GLY A 429 -13.04 -11.90 -9.49
C GLY A 429 -12.43 -13.02 -8.64
N SER A 430 -11.55 -12.65 -7.71
CA SER A 430 -10.85 -13.59 -6.80
C SER A 430 -11.63 -13.91 -5.51
N TYR A 431 -12.84 -13.38 -5.37
CA TYR A 431 -13.69 -13.69 -4.23
C TYR A 431 -14.28 -15.10 -4.38
N ARG A 432 -14.26 -15.87 -3.29
CA ARG A 432 -14.81 -17.22 -3.29
C ARG A 432 -16.33 -17.12 -3.43
N THR A 433 -16.85 -17.84 -4.41
CA THR A 433 -18.30 -17.95 -4.63
C THR A 433 -18.74 -19.40 -4.42
N SER A 434 -20.02 -19.57 -4.13
CA SER A 434 -20.67 -20.88 -4.10
C SER A 434 -22.06 -20.74 -4.69
N VAL A 435 -22.46 -21.69 -5.53
CA VAL A 435 -23.85 -21.82 -5.99
C VAL A 435 -24.37 -23.16 -5.52
N THR A 436 -25.59 -23.18 -5.04
CA THR A 436 -26.31 -24.40 -4.61
C THR A 436 -26.56 -25.34 -5.79
N ALA A 437 -26.74 -26.64 -5.53
CA ALA A 437 -26.90 -27.64 -6.58
C ALA A 437 -28.16 -27.42 -7.46
N ASP A 438 -29.20 -26.79 -6.90
CA ASP A 438 -30.42 -26.40 -7.61
C ASP A 438 -30.32 -25.02 -8.30
N ALA A 439 -29.17 -24.34 -8.18
CA ALA A 439 -28.92 -23.00 -8.67
C ALA A 439 -29.93 -21.94 -8.20
N LYS A 440 -30.61 -22.17 -7.08
CA LYS A 440 -31.59 -21.24 -6.49
C LYS A 440 -30.99 -20.27 -5.50
N ALA A 441 -29.85 -20.60 -4.93
CA ALA A 441 -29.15 -19.74 -4.00
C ALA A 441 -27.64 -19.71 -4.28
N GLY A 442 -27.02 -18.59 -3.94
CA GLY A 442 -25.58 -18.38 -4.07
C GLY A 442 -25.01 -17.61 -2.89
N SER A 443 -23.69 -17.66 -2.74
CA SER A 443 -23.01 -16.78 -1.79
C SER A 443 -21.65 -16.29 -2.30
N ILE A 444 -21.25 -15.12 -1.81
CA ILE A 444 -19.97 -14.48 -2.10
C ILE A 444 -19.29 -14.20 -0.75
N ASP A 445 -18.10 -14.74 -0.57
CA ASP A 445 -17.24 -14.50 0.60
C ASP A 445 -16.36 -13.28 0.31
N VAL A 446 -16.80 -12.12 0.81
CA VAL A 446 -16.17 -10.82 0.58
C VAL A 446 -15.02 -10.61 1.56
N GLY A 447 -15.17 -11.04 2.81
CA GLY A 447 -14.17 -10.83 3.86
C GLY A 447 -14.21 -9.41 4.42
N ASP A 448 -13.04 -8.85 4.73
CA ASP A 448 -12.96 -7.57 5.43
C ASP A 448 -13.13 -6.38 4.45
N LEU A 449 -13.75 -5.29 4.91
CA LEU A 449 -13.84 -4.04 4.14
C LEU A 449 -13.30 -2.85 4.94
N TYR A 450 -12.58 -1.99 4.22
CA TYR A 450 -12.11 -0.71 4.73
C TYR A 450 -13.24 0.34 4.70
N ALA A 451 -13.09 1.42 5.46
CA ALA A 451 -14.07 2.49 5.51
C ALA A 451 -14.27 3.08 4.11
N GLU A 452 -15.54 3.24 3.71
CA GLU A 452 -15.97 3.74 2.40
C GLU A 452 -15.46 2.91 1.19
N GLU A 453 -15.01 1.69 1.45
CA GLU A 453 -14.57 0.79 0.40
C GLU A 453 -15.77 0.19 -0.36
N GLU A 454 -15.66 0.13 -1.69
CA GLU A 454 -16.73 -0.32 -2.58
C GLU A 454 -16.39 -1.65 -3.26
N ARG A 455 -17.42 -2.49 -3.49
CA ARG A 455 -17.31 -3.78 -4.19
C ARG A 455 -18.48 -4.01 -5.13
N ASP A 456 -18.15 -4.33 -6.38
CA ASP A 456 -19.13 -4.65 -7.41
C ASP A 456 -19.05 -6.13 -7.81
N PHE A 457 -20.18 -6.83 -7.81
CA PHE A 457 -20.30 -8.23 -8.23
C PHE A 457 -21.39 -8.38 -9.29
N LEU A 458 -21.12 -9.15 -10.34
CA LEU A 458 -22.09 -9.36 -11.42
C LEU A 458 -22.66 -10.77 -11.34
N VAL A 459 -23.97 -10.87 -11.10
CA VAL A 459 -24.71 -12.13 -11.08
C VAL A 459 -25.49 -12.23 -12.37
N THR A 460 -25.46 -13.39 -13.02
CA THR A 460 -26.25 -13.65 -14.23
C THR A 460 -27.32 -14.68 -13.93
N VAL A 461 -28.54 -14.42 -14.39
CA VAL A 461 -29.71 -15.28 -14.21
C VAL A 461 -30.40 -15.52 -15.54
N ASN A 462 -31.17 -16.59 -15.65
CA ASN A 462 -32.02 -16.80 -16.82
C ASN A 462 -33.44 -16.36 -16.48
N VAL A 463 -33.89 -15.27 -17.12
CA VAL A 463 -35.26 -14.77 -16.97
C VAL A 463 -36.17 -15.62 -17.87
N PRO A 464 -37.13 -16.38 -17.31
CA PRO A 464 -37.99 -17.26 -18.09
C PRO A 464 -39.06 -16.47 -18.85
N VAL A 465 -39.78 -17.14 -19.76
CA VAL A 465 -41.08 -16.65 -20.22
C VAL A 465 -42.06 -16.81 -19.07
N ASP A 466 -42.79 -15.75 -18.75
CA ASP A 466 -43.76 -15.75 -17.65
C ASP A 466 -44.79 -14.66 -17.90
N GLU A 467 -46.01 -15.10 -18.20
CA GLU A 467 -47.14 -14.22 -18.54
C GLU A 467 -48.03 -13.90 -17.33
N SER A 468 -47.68 -14.40 -16.14
CA SER A 468 -48.54 -14.33 -14.95
C SER A 468 -48.60 -12.95 -14.31
N CYS A 469 -47.55 -12.13 -14.43
CA CYS A 469 -47.46 -10.82 -13.79
C CYS A 469 -46.70 -9.78 -14.62
N ASP A 470 -46.99 -8.51 -14.35
CA ASP A 470 -46.37 -7.34 -14.96
C ASP A 470 -45.06 -6.92 -14.27
N GLU A 471 -44.75 -7.54 -13.13
CA GLU A 471 -43.51 -7.37 -12.38
C GLU A 471 -42.96 -8.74 -12.00
N MET A 472 -41.64 -8.92 -12.06
CA MET A 472 -40.97 -10.13 -11.61
C MET A 472 -39.83 -9.79 -10.66
N SER A 473 -39.89 -10.35 -9.46
CA SER A 473 -38.77 -10.39 -8.53
C SER A 473 -37.73 -11.42 -8.97
N LEU A 474 -36.48 -11.00 -9.09
CA LEU A 474 -35.38 -11.82 -9.58
C LEU A 474 -34.58 -12.43 -8.42
N LEU A 475 -33.97 -11.58 -7.60
CA LEU A 475 -33.05 -11.98 -6.53
C LEU A 475 -33.36 -11.23 -5.24
N LYS A 476 -33.25 -11.92 -4.11
CA LYS A 476 -33.11 -11.33 -2.79
C LYS A 476 -31.64 -11.33 -2.40
N VAL A 477 -31.13 -10.17 -2.00
CA VAL A 477 -29.73 -9.98 -1.64
C VAL A 477 -29.64 -9.60 -0.17
N ARG A 478 -28.90 -10.40 0.60
CA ARG A 478 -28.60 -10.16 2.02
C ARG A 478 -27.10 -10.05 2.23
N CYS A 479 -26.67 -9.16 3.12
CA CYS A 479 -25.28 -9.07 3.56
C CYS A 479 -25.21 -9.35 5.06
N ILE A 480 -24.33 -10.27 5.44
CA ILE A 480 -24.05 -10.65 6.82
C ILE A 480 -22.58 -10.36 7.07
N TYR A 481 -22.25 -9.69 8.16
CA TYR A 481 -20.87 -9.35 8.49
C TYR A 481 -20.66 -9.27 10.01
N ARG A 482 -19.40 -9.20 10.42
CA ARG A 482 -19.01 -8.99 11.82
C ARG A 482 -18.48 -7.57 12.00
N ASP A 483 -19.00 -6.86 13.01
CA ASP A 483 -18.45 -5.56 13.40
C ASP A 483 -17.15 -5.78 14.20
N PRO A 484 -16.01 -5.20 13.79
CA PRO A 484 -14.73 -5.41 14.47
C PRO A 484 -14.66 -4.82 15.88
N ILE A 485 -15.52 -3.86 16.22
CA ILE A 485 -15.53 -3.19 17.54
C ILE A 485 -16.43 -3.95 18.51
N SER A 486 -17.71 -4.09 18.18
CA SER A 486 -18.68 -4.82 19.02
C SER A 486 -18.47 -6.34 18.99
N LYS A 487 -17.81 -6.86 17.95
CA LYS A 487 -17.61 -8.29 17.65
C LYS A 487 -18.91 -9.04 17.36
N GLU A 488 -20.04 -8.35 17.27
CA GLU A 488 -21.35 -8.92 16.97
C GLU A 488 -21.52 -9.16 15.46
N MET A 489 -22.35 -10.16 15.15
CA MET A 489 -22.78 -10.42 13.78
C MET A 489 -23.95 -9.51 13.44
N VAL A 490 -23.78 -8.69 12.41
CA VAL A 490 -24.81 -7.82 11.86
C VAL A 490 -25.37 -8.47 10.60
N SER A 491 -26.70 -8.62 10.56
CA SER A 491 -27.42 -8.98 9.35
C SER A 491 -28.29 -7.80 8.96
N LEU A 492 -28.22 -7.38 7.70
CA LEU A 492 -29.19 -6.42 7.18
C LEU A 492 -30.57 -7.10 7.13
N GLU A 493 -31.54 -6.57 7.87
CA GLU A 493 -32.88 -7.17 7.99
C GLU A 493 -33.75 -6.93 6.74
N GLU A 494 -33.44 -5.92 5.94
CA GLU A 494 -34.13 -5.65 4.68
C GLU A 494 -33.49 -6.45 3.53
N ASP A 495 -34.24 -7.43 3.03
CA ASP A 495 -33.91 -8.12 1.78
C ASP A 495 -33.94 -7.09 0.63
N ASN A 496 -32.78 -6.80 0.05
CA ASN A 496 -32.72 -6.01 -1.17
C ASN A 496 -33.22 -6.87 -2.33
N GLU A 497 -34.49 -6.70 -2.67
CA GLU A 497 -35.15 -7.43 -3.75
C GLU A 497 -34.97 -6.73 -5.09
N VAL A 498 -34.40 -7.44 -6.06
CA VAL A 498 -34.19 -6.96 -7.42
C VAL A 498 -35.42 -7.29 -8.25
N LYS A 499 -36.03 -6.29 -8.88
CA LYS A 499 -37.24 -6.45 -9.68
C LYS A 499 -37.10 -5.89 -11.08
N ILE A 500 -37.84 -6.45 -12.03
CA ILE A 500 -37.97 -5.95 -13.40
C ILE A 500 -39.43 -5.90 -13.83
N GLN A 501 -39.73 -5.01 -14.77
CA GLN A 501 -41.05 -4.97 -15.40
C GLN A 501 -41.16 -6.03 -16.50
N ARG A 502 -42.35 -6.62 -16.60
CA ARG A 502 -42.74 -7.71 -17.52
C ARG A 502 -43.97 -7.31 -18.34
N ALA A 503 -44.07 -6.06 -18.78
CA ALA A 503 -45.18 -5.61 -19.63
C ALA A 503 -45.19 -6.31 -21.00
N THR A 504 -46.37 -6.41 -21.64
CA THR A 504 -46.50 -6.98 -23.00
C THR A 504 -45.85 -6.08 -24.06
N VAL A 505 -46.01 -4.77 -23.91
CA VAL A 505 -45.36 -3.75 -24.74
C VAL A 505 -44.46 -2.93 -23.83
N ILE A 506 -43.17 -2.91 -24.13
CA ILE A 506 -42.17 -2.13 -23.39
C ILE A 506 -41.61 -1.08 -24.35
N GLY A 507 -41.36 0.12 -23.83
CA GLY A 507 -40.61 1.15 -24.56
C GLY A 507 -39.16 0.73 -24.83
N GLN A 508 -38.32 1.68 -25.24
CA GLN A 508 -36.89 1.39 -25.35
C GLN A 508 -36.32 1.08 -23.96
N PRO A 509 -35.76 -0.12 -23.71
CA PRO A 509 -35.28 -0.48 -22.38
C PRO A 509 -34.10 0.41 -21.99
N ILE A 510 -34.16 0.97 -20.78
CA ILE A 510 -33.08 1.78 -20.23
C ILE A 510 -31.98 0.83 -19.74
N VAL A 511 -30.80 0.91 -20.35
CA VAL A 511 -29.63 0.12 -19.94
C VAL A 511 -29.00 0.76 -18.72
N SER A 512 -28.68 -0.04 -17.69
CA SER A 512 -27.98 0.43 -16.50
C SER A 512 -26.51 0.76 -16.82
N MET A 513 -26.12 1.99 -16.51
CA MET A 513 -24.74 2.48 -16.64
C MET A 513 -23.80 1.76 -15.69
N GLU A 514 -24.28 1.42 -14.49
CA GLU A 514 -23.53 0.73 -13.46
C GLU A 514 -23.19 -0.71 -13.91
N VAL A 515 -24.15 -1.40 -14.51
CA VAL A 515 -23.95 -2.75 -15.07
C VAL A 515 -22.99 -2.72 -16.26
N ASP A 516 -23.13 -1.77 -17.18
CA ASP A 516 -22.21 -1.61 -18.33
C ASP A 516 -20.78 -1.33 -17.87
N ARG A 517 -20.61 -0.40 -16.92
CA ARG A 517 -19.33 -0.09 -16.28
C ARG A 517 -18.68 -1.33 -15.66
N GLN A 518 -19.45 -2.14 -14.93
CA GLN A 518 -18.90 -3.35 -14.32
C GLN A 518 -18.56 -4.43 -15.35
N ARG A 519 -19.35 -4.58 -16.42
CA ARG A 519 -19.03 -5.47 -17.54
C ARG A 519 -17.72 -5.07 -18.21
N ASN A 520 -17.52 -3.78 -18.40
CA ASN A 520 -16.30 -3.21 -18.99
C ASN A 520 -15.06 -3.50 -18.15
N ARG A 521 -15.15 -3.34 -16.83
CA ARG A 521 -14.08 -3.71 -15.90
C ARG A 521 -13.74 -5.21 -15.98
N LEU A 522 -14.74 -6.08 -16.00
CA LEU A 522 -14.53 -7.53 -16.10
C LEU A 522 -13.89 -7.92 -17.44
N ARG A 523 -14.35 -7.34 -18.56
CA ARG A 523 -13.74 -7.53 -19.89
C ARG A 523 -12.29 -7.07 -19.92
N ALA A 524 -11.99 -5.93 -19.32
CA ALA A 524 -10.62 -5.42 -19.24
C ALA A 524 -9.74 -6.38 -18.44
N ALA A 525 -10.18 -6.84 -17.27
CA ALA A 525 -9.43 -7.79 -16.44
C ALA A 525 -9.21 -9.14 -17.12
N GLU A 526 -10.23 -9.67 -17.84
CA GLU A 526 -10.13 -10.87 -18.66
C GLU A 526 -9.05 -10.68 -19.76
N ALA A 527 -9.09 -9.56 -20.50
CA ALA A 527 -8.10 -9.23 -21.53
C ALA A 527 -6.68 -9.04 -20.97
N MET A 528 -6.53 -8.43 -19.80
CA MET A 528 -5.22 -8.30 -19.10
C MET A 528 -4.63 -9.67 -18.76
N ALA A 529 -5.47 -10.60 -18.28
CA ALA A 529 -5.04 -11.94 -17.93
C ALA A 529 -4.64 -12.76 -19.16
N GLU A 530 -5.40 -12.66 -20.25
CA GLU A 530 -5.10 -13.31 -21.53
C GLU A 530 -3.84 -12.73 -22.17
N ALA A 531 -3.70 -11.41 -22.20
CA ALA A 531 -2.51 -10.74 -22.72
C ALA A 531 -1.27 -11.11 -21.91
N ARG A 532 -1.37 -11.20 -20.58
CA ARG A 532 -0.28 -11.72 -19.74
C ARG A 532 0.09 -13.15 -20.15
N ALA A 533 -0.89 -14.03 -20.29
CA ALA A 533 -0.64 -15.42 -20.68
C ALA A 533 0.04 -15.51 -22.04
N ALA A 534 -0.40 -14.74 -23.05
CA ALA A 534 0.25 -14.67 -24.36
C ALA A 534 1.70 -14.15 -24.25
N ALA A 535 1.93 -13.06 -23.50
CA ALA A 535 3.25 -12.49 -23.29
C ALA A 535 4.22 -13.44 -22.58
N GLU A 536 3.76 -14.21 -21.60
CA GLU A 536 4.58 -15.25 -20.93
C GLU A 536 5.03 -16.34 -21.90
N HIS A 537 4.16 -16.75 -22.82
CA HIS A 537 4.49 -17.70 -23.90
C HIS A 537 5.34 -17.09 -25.03
N GLY A 538 5.70 -15.80 -24.94
CA GLY A 538 6.51 -15.10 -25.94
C GLY A 538 5.72 -14.43 -27.07
N ASP A 539 4.39 -14.58 -27.09
CA ASP A 539 3.52 -13.92 -28.06
C ASP A 539 3.14 -12.50 -27.60
N LEU A 540 4.11 -11.58 -27.67
CA LEU A 540 3.92 -10.19 -27.30
C LEU A 540 3.03 -9.44 -28.31
N THR A 541 3.10 -9.81 -29.59
CA THR A 541 2.27 -9.18 -30.64
C THR A 541 0.80 -9.53 -30.44
N GLY A 542 0.49 -10.80 -30.16
CA GLY A 542 -0.86 -11.23 -29.79
C GLY A 542 -1.33 -10.54 -28.50
N ALA A 543 -0.48 -10.46 -27.48
CA ALA A 543 -0.81 -9.76 -26.23
C ALA A 543 -1.19 -8.28 -26.45
N VAL A 544 -0.39 -7.53 -27.22
CA VAL A 544 -0.68 -6.13 -27.55
C VAL A 544 -1.98 -6.00 -28.37
N SER A 545 -2.20 -6.90 -29.34
CA SER A 545 -3.42 -6.90 -30.15
C SER A 545 -4.68 -7.17 -29.32
N LEU A 546 -4.61 -8.10 -28.36
CA LEU A 546 -5.70 -8.39 -27.43
C LEU A 546 -6.09 -7.16 -26.60
N LEU A 547 -5.10 -6.48 -26.01
CA LEU A 547 -5.31 -5.26 -25.24
C LEU A 547 -5.89 -4.14 -26.11
N GLU A 548 -5.41 -3.99 -27.35
CA GLU A 548 -5.90 -2.96 -28.26
C GLU A 548 -7.34 -3.21 -28.70
N SER A 549 -7.68 -4.47 -29.02
CA SER A 549 -9.03 -4.90 -29.34
C SER A 549 -9.99 -4.62 -28.18
N CYS A 550 -9.59 -4.97 -26.95
CA CYS A 550 -10.36 -4.65 -25.75
C CYS A 550 -10.56 -3.14 -25.59
N ARG A 551 -9.50 -2.34 -25.72
CA ARG A 551 -9.58 -0.87 -25.62
C ARG A 551 -10.53 -0.25 -26.64
N ARG A 552 -10.52 -0.75 -27.89
CA ARG A 552 -11.46 -0.32 -28.95
C ARG A 552 -12.90 -0.69 -28.59
N ALA A 553 -13.16 -1.94 -28.20
CA ALA A 553 -14.48 -2.39 -27.79
C ALA A 553 -15.03 -1.61 -26.59
N LEU A 554 -14.17 -1.30 -25.60
CA LEU A 554 -14.55 -0.48 -24.46
C LEU A 554 -14.99 0.92 -24.87
N SER A 555 -14.28 1.56 -25.81
CA SER A 555 -14.60 2.93 -26.26
C SER A 555 -15.98 3.06 -26.93
N GLU A 556 -16.55 1.95 -27.40
CA GLU A 556 -17.86 1.92 -28.05
C GLU A 556 -19.03 1.73 -27.07
N THR A 557 -18.73 1.37 -25.82
CA THR A 557 -19.75 1.11 -24.79
C THR A 557 -20.42 2.39 -24.29
N ILE A 558 -21.58 2.25 -23.66
CA ILE A 558 -22.39 3.38 -23.23
C ILE A 558 -21.67 4.14 -22.11
N SER A 559 -21.13 3.43 -21.12
CA SER A 559 -20.39 4.04 -20.01
C SER A 559 -19.13 4.79 -20.46
N ALA A 560 -18.40 4.25 -21.44
CA ALA A 560 -17.24 4.94 -22.00
C ALA A 560 -17.63 6.20 -22.78
N ARG A 561 -18.68 6.13 -23.62
CA ARG A 561 -19.16 7.30 -24.39
C ARG A 561 -19.71 8.41 -23.50
N SER A 562 -20.25 8.06 -22.33
CA SER A 562 -20.67 9.02 -21.31
C SER A 562 -19.53 9.62 -20.49
N GLY A 563 -18.27 9.21 -20.71
CA GLY A 563 -17.11 9.74 -19.99
C GLY A 563 -16.97 9.22 -18.55
N ASP A 564 -17.46 8.00 -18.27
CA ASP A 564 -17.32 7.38 -16.96
C ASP A 564 -15.84 7.29 -16.53
N ARG A 565 -15.54 7.71 -15.29
CA ARG A 565 -14.17 7.83 -14.77
C ARG A 565 -13.45 6.48 -14.76
N LEU A 566 -14.14 5.39 -14.43
CA LEU A 566 -13.53 4.06 -14.42
C LEU A 566 -13.17 3.63 -15.83
N CYS A 567 -14.04 3.84 -16.81
CA CYS A 567 -13.77 3.49 -18.21
C CYS A 567 -12.58 4.28 -18.78
N VAL A 568 -12.46 5.56 -18.45
CA VAL A 568 -11.31 6.40 -18.84
C VAL A 568 -10.02 5.84 -18.22
N ALA A 569 -10.03 5.50 -16.93
CA ALA A 569 -8.89 4.92 -16.25
C ALA A 569 -8.49 3.55 -16.83
N LEU A 570 -9.47 2.67 -17.11
CA LEU A 570 -9.23 1.37 -17.73
C LEU A 570 -8.59 1.51 -19.12
N CYS A 571 -9.07 2.44 -19.95
CA CYS A 571 -8.48 2.68 -21.28
C CYS A 571 -7.02 3.15 -21.19
N ALA A 572 -6.70 4.01 -20.22
CA ALA A 572 -5.34 4.48 -20.00
C ALA A 572 -4.43 3.36 -19.44
N GLU A 573 -4.95 2.53 -18.54
CA GLU A 573 -4.23 1.37 -18.01
C GLU A 573 -3.93 0.32 -19.10
N LEU A 574 -4.92 -0.03 -19.93
CA LEU A 574 -4.71 -0.96 -21.05
C LEU A 574 -3.67 -0.43 -22.04
N LYS A 575 -3.60 0.89 -22.24
CA LYS A 575 -2.60 1.54 -23.08
C LYS A 575 -1.19 1.43 -22.47
N GLU A 576 -1.04 1.75 -21.18
CA GLU A 576 0.24 1.59 -20.47
C GLU A 576 0.73 0.13 -20.53
N MET A 577 -0.17 -0.85 -20.38
CA MET A 577 0.17 -2.27 -20.52
C MET A 577 0.65 -2.62 -21.94
N GLN A 578 0.05 -2.05 -23.00
CA GLN A 578 0.51 -2.23 -24.37
C GLN A 578 1.95 -1.72 -24.54
N GLU A 579 2.23 -0.52 -24.04
CA GLU A 579 3.56 0.10 -24.13
C GLU A 579 4.61 -0.73 -23.37
N ARG A 580 4.24 -1.27 -22.20
CA ARG A 580 5.11 -2.16 -21.41
C ARG A 580 5.21 -3.59 -21.95
N MET A 581 4.45 -3.94 -22.98
CA MET A 581 4.55 -5.20 -23.73
C MET A 581 5.26 -5.03 -25.09
N ALA A 582 5.86 -3.86 -25.37
CA ALA A 582 6.49 -3.57 -26.67
C ALA A 582 7.61 -4.56 -27.07
N ASN A 583 8.36 -5.08 -26.10
CA ASN A 583 9.36 -6.12 -26.32
C ASN A 583 9.62 -6.91 -25.05
N ARG A 584 10.30 -8.06 -25.19
CA ARG A 584 10.54 -9.01 -24.10
C ARG A 584 11.25 -8.39 -22.91
N ARG A 585 12.26 -7.55 -23.16
CA ARG A 585 13.06 -6.92 -22.11
C ARG A 585 12.21 -5.98 -21.25
N VAL A 586 11.40 -5.13 -21.89
CA VAL A 586 10.50 -4.19 -21.17
C VAL A 586 9.44 -4.95 -20.38
N TYR A 587 8.87 -6.00 -20.99
CA TYR A 587 7.90 -6.86 -20.32
C TYR A 587 8.49 -7.53 -19.09
N GLU A 588 9.67 -8.13 -19.19
CA GLU A 588 10.33 -8.80 -18.07
C GLU A 588 10.78 -7.83 -16.97
N SER A 589 11.27 -6.64 -17.33
CA SER A 589 11.80 -5.69 -16.35
C SER A 589 10.71 -4.95 -15.56
N SER A 590 9.56 -4.67 -16.16
CA SER A 590 8.49 -3.93 -15.47
C SER A 590 7.07 -4.26 -15.93
N GLY A 591 6.87 -4.63 -17.20
CA GLY A 591 5.53 -4.94 -17.72
C GLY A 591 4.82 -6.09 -17.01
N ARG A 592 5.52 -7.17 -16.69
CA ARG A 592 4.98 -8.32 -15.94
C ARG A 592 4.47 -7.89 -14.57
N ALA A 593 5.29 -7.18 -13.80
CA ALA A 593 4.92 -6.71 -12.46
C ALA A 593 3.77 -5.70 -12.51
N TYR A 594 3.79 -4.79 -13.48
CA TYR A 594 2.71 -3.84 -13.71
C TYR A 594 1.36 -4.55 -13.97
N VAL A 595 1.33 -5.52 -14.89
CA VAL A 595 0.12 -6.28 -15.23
C VAL A 595 -0.38 -7.11 -14.05
N LEU A 596 0.52 -7.77 -13.31
CA LEU A 596 0.16 -8.55 -12.12
C LEU A 596 -0.40 -7.66 -11.00
N SER A 597 0.17 -6.47 -10.77
CA SER A 597 -0.41 -5.53 -9.80
C SER A 597 -1.76 -4.98 -10.29
N GLY A 598 -1.89 -4.76 -11.60
CA GLY A 598 -3.12 -4.42 -12.30
C GLY A 598 -4.26 -5.42 -12.00
N LEU A 599 -3.98 -6.68 -12.30
CA LEU A 599 -4.86 -7.82 -12.05
C LEU A 599 -5.19 -7.99 -10.57
N SER A 600 -4.20 -7.90 -9.67
CA SER A 600 -4.45 -7.98 -8.22
C SER A 600 -5.45 -6.90 -7.78
N SER A 601 -5.29 -5.66 -8.26
CA SER A 601 -6.20 -4.57 -7.93
C SER A 601 -7.62 -4.80 -8.45
N HIS A 602 -7.80 -5.21 -9.71
CA HIS A 602 -9.13 -5.48 -10.24
C HIS A 602 -9.76 -6.75 -9.64
N SER A 603 -9.03 -7.84 -9.52
CA SER A 603 -9.56 -9.08 -8.96
C SER A 603 -10.09 -8.93 -7.54
N TRP A 604 -9.40 -8.12 -6.72
CA TRP A 604 -9.81 -7.81 -5.35
C TRP A 604 -10.57 -6.49 -5.22
N GLN A 605 -10.67 -5.68 -6.27
CA GLN A 605 -11.25 -4.33 -6.22
C GLN A 605 -10.61 -3.45 -5.12
N ARG A 606 -9.30 -3.60 -4.93
CA ARG A 606 -8.51 -2.90 -3.90
C ARG A 606 -7.40 -2.09 -4.55
N ALA A 607 -7.08 -0.94 -3.96
CA ALA A 607 -5.98 -0.14 -4.44
C ALA A 607 -4.64 -0.87 -4.25
N THR A 608 -3.81 -0.90 -5.30
CA THR A 608 -2.43 -1.36 -5.25
C THR A 608 -1.50 -0.25 -5.72
N ALA A 609 -0.24 -0.26 -5.29
CA ALA A 609 0.74 0.61 -5.92
C ALA A 609 1.13 -0.01 -7.27
N ARG A 610 1.07 0.81 -8.32
CA ARG A 610 1.49 0.46 -9.67
C ARG A 610 2.63 1.42 -10.02
N GLY A 611 3.65 0.94 -10.74
CA GLY A 611 4.86 1.71 -11.09
C GLY A 611 4.54 3.11 -11.65
N ASP A 612 5.53 4.01 -11.62
CA ASP A 612 5.35 5.43 -11.96
C ASP A 612 4.80 5.54 -13.39
N SER A 613 3.52 5.89 -13.49
CA SER A 613 2.85 6.17 -14.76
C SER A 613 3.41 7.49 -15.26
N THR A 614 3.89 7.54 -16.50
CA THR A 614 4.46 8.76 -17.12
C THR A 614 3.47 9.93 -17.13
N ASP A 615 2.17 9.66 -16.94
CA ASP A 615 1.14 10.64 -16.68
C ASP A 615 0.78 10.69 -15.18
N SER A 616 1.52 11.50 -14.42
CA SER A 616 1.44 11.62 -12.95
C SER A 616 0.11 12.22 -12.40
N THR A 617 -0.99 12.23 -13.14
CA THR A 617 -2.24 12.91 -12.70
C THR A 617 -3.56 12.14 -12.88
N SER A 618 -3.62 10.98 -13.55
CA SER A 618 -4.93 10.39 -13.92
C SER A 618 -5.17 8.92 -13.54
N LEU A 619 -4.14 8.11 -13.31
CA LEU A 619 -4.29 6.64 -13.23
C LEU A 619 -4.31 6.04 -11.80
N ILE A 620 -4.02 6.83 -10.75
CA ILE A 620 -3.64 6.29 -9.42
C ILE A 620 -4.80 6.19 -8.41
N GLN A 621 -6.03 6.61 -8.75
CA GLN A 621 -7.14 6.68 -7.77
C GLN A 621 -8.14 5.52 -7.78
N ALA A 622 -7.97 4.51 -8.64
CA ALA A 622 -8.92 3.39 -8.68
C ALA A 622 -8.89 2.61 -7.36
N TYR A 623 -10.07 2.48 -6.73
CA TYR A 623 -10.28 1.78 -5.45
C TYR A 623 -9.58 2.39 -4.22
N GLN A 624 -9.02 3.60 -4.32
CA GLN A 624 -8.48 4.29 -3.14
C GLN A 624 -9.63 4.80 -2.27
N THR A 625 -9.60 4.49 -0.98
CA THR A 625 -10.52 5.10 -0.01
C THR A 625 -10.01 6.49 0.41
N PRO A 626 -10.86 7.33 1.03
CA PRO A 626 -10.42 8.61 1.56
C PRO A 626 -9.30 8.48 2.61
N THR A 627 -9.33 7.44 3.44
CA THR A 627 -8.28 7.15 4.43
C THR A 627 -6.94 6.79 3.79
N MET A 628 -6.94 6.04 2.67
CA MET A 628 -5.74 5.77 1.89
C MET A 628 -5.16 7.05 1.29
N THR A 629 -6.01 7.87 0.67
CA THR A 629 -5.61 9.15 0.05
C THR A 629 -5.00 10.10 1.08
N ASP A 630 -5.61 10.22 2.28
CA ASP A 630 -5.05 11.02 3.37
C ASP A 630 -3.67 10.50 3.80
N MET A 631 -3.52 9.17 3.96
CA MET A 631 -2.25 8.59 4.36
C MET A 631 -1.14 8.81 3.31
N VAL A 632 -1.45 8.69 2.03
CA VAL A 632 -0.50 9.00 0.93
C VAL A 632 -0.16 10.49 0.91
N THR A 633 -1.12 11.37 1.17
CA THR A 633 -0.84 12.82 1.30
C THR A 633 0.10 13.11 2.48
N ARG A 634 -0.06 12.39 3.59
CA ARG A 634 0.85 12.47 4.75
C ARG A 634 2.25 11.95 4.44
N SER A 635 2.39 10.87 3.68
CA SER A 635 3.73 10.38 3.30
C SER A 635 4.48 11.38 2.47
N GLN A 636 3.80 12.04 1.53
CA GLN A 636 4.37 13.06 0.64
C GLN A 636 4.75 14.35 1.40
N THR A 637 3.96 14.78 2.37
CA THR A 637 4.28 15.98 3.17
C THR A 637 5.40 15.75 4.18
N MET A 638 5.58 14.51 4.67
CA MET A 638 6.72 14.15 5.51
C MET A 638 8.08 14.18 4.77
N PHE A 639 8.11 14.24 3.43
CA PHE A 639 9.36 14.44 2.69
C PHE A 639 10.03 15.80 2.98
N PHE A 640 9.29 16.78 3.51
CA PHE A 640 9.78 18.15 3.75
C PHE A 640 10.01 18.50 5.24
N GLY A 641 9.86 17.54 6.15
CA GLY A 641 10.07 17.76 7.58
C GLY A 641 11.53 17.54 7.99
N ASN A 642 12.28 18.61 8.23
CA ASN A 642 13.45 18.52 9.12
C ASN A 642 13.01 17.90 10.47
N PRO A 643 13.87 17.10 11.14
CA PRO A 643 13.54 16.60 12.47
C PRO A 643 13.23 17.80 13.39
N PRO A 644 12.29 17.68 14.34
CA PRO A 644 11.96 18.80 15.21
C PRO A 644 13.23 19.22 15.92
N GLN A 645 13.72 20.43 15.61
CA GLN A 645 14.77 21.06 16.39
C GLN A 645 14.29 21.03 17.84
N ARG A 646 15.07 20.37 18.71
CA ARG A 646 14.96 20.51 20.16
C ARG A 646 14.71 21.99 20.44
N LYS A 647 13.56 22.32 21.03
CA LYS A 647 13.32 23.67 21.56
C LYS A 647 14.46 23.94 22.53
N LEU A 648 15.44 24.72 22.09
CA LEU A 648 16.44 25.33 22.95
C LEU A 648 15.66 26.08 24.02
N ARG A 649 15.82 25.67 25.28
CA ARG A 649 15.33 26.41 26.43
C ARG A 649 15.74 27.88 26.25
N GLN A 650 14.77 28.78 26.28
CA GLN A 650 15.05 30.21 26.38
C GLN A 650 15.94 30.42 27.60
N ALA A 651 17.10 31.02 27.37
CA ALA A 651 17.95 31.52 28.44
C ALA A 651 17.13 32.53 29.25
N GLN A 652 16.99 32.28 30.55
CA GLN A 652 16.43 33.25 31.49
C GLN A 652 17.32 34.49 31.48
N SER A 653 16.74 35.63 31.08
CA SER A 653 17.35 36.95 31.21
C SER A 653 17.53 37.28 32.69
N PHE A 654 18.76 37.60 33.10
CA PHE A 654 19.08 38.12 34.43
C PHE A 654 18.36 39.46 34.69
N PRO A 655 17.90 39.74 35.93
CA PRO A 655 17.32 41.03 36.26
C PRO A 655 18.42 42.10 36.42
N VAL A 656 18.13 43.28 35.88
CA VAL A 656 18.92 44.51 35.98
C VAL A 656 19.06 44.92 37.45
N ARG A 657 20.30 45.16 37.91
CA ARG A 657 20.59 45.80 39.21
C ARG A 657 20.42 47.33 39.10
N PRO A 658 19.99 48.01 40.19
CA PRO A 658 19.64 49.43 40.16
C PRO A 658 20.89 50.33 40.18
N HIS A 659 20.79 51.49 39.55
CA HIS A 659 21.82 52.55 39.58
C HIS A 659 21.94 53.16 40.99
N PRO A 660 23.17 53.36 41.51
CA PRO A 660 23.41 54.23 42.66
C PRO A 660 23.60 55.68 42.22
N ARG A 661 23.43 56.62 43.16
CA ARG A 661 23.85 58.02 43.01
C ARG A 661 25.34 58.14 42.76
#